data_AF-A0A852IZS6-F1
#
_entry.id   AF-A0A852IZS6-F1
#
_cell.length_a   1.000
_cell.length_b   1.000
_cell.length_c   1.000
_cell.angle_alpha   90.00
_cell.angle_beta   90.00
_cell.angle_gamma   90.00
#
_symmetry.space_group_name_H-M   'P 1'
#
loop_
_entity.id
_entity.type
_entity.pdbx_description
1 polymer ?
#
loop_
_entity_poly.entity_id
_entity_poly.type
_entity_poly.pdbx_seq_one_letter_code
_entity_poly.pdbx_strand_id
1 'polypeptide(L)'
;IKMEMPNINLDGEVTVLATVPEVVEALECCAMTWQKLISTTLEEQLKKIPQGNGPLAELDFWRERNDTLSALTEQTKLPEVQKVLEILQEAESAQLGDLEVVLSDLRKRHVDALHNVKFLSALEHHLKNLTYGSGFDVVLDTIPALMSTLRIVWIISWHYNKDEWMVPLMERIAWEISARVYRAVDLHTLFKEDKPAAKKKIAEAKSTLEQWKKCYFAVRAQIEASGREKHWEFDRKRLFEKTDYMTGVCQDLYNILQVIIGEFYNAFGRELKVVTGNPKRVNDLLRGVNGLTIPMENLTFDPFDVKSAHDWKLIMEEFRAGVSLENINAIFVQKQNDPPLWKNHPPVAGAISWSRFLFHKIKHTIVRFQEVEEMLASERGKEVKQIYLNVAKQMKEYEDQKYSQWRDETEQILPQLMENTLLNVSSVTEESVTTKKSVRFTVNFPPMLQEIITETKYMEQLGFPVPEMARYVALQEKRYLRYINRLKIMLDRYHRLMEILNEAETKLLDDHIQELWTVFKSGHRRLNWNCLGIGNFIMRSTEAVKKFELLVHRIHRNSEDISNKLHFIESANLFKFPLPKNGELPKVKEFFEHVKCERAKDVAQMVRNYSAISQLLIKVEGRVANMNSGKSPKLASYYAYWEKRIYQVLTQLIVKNLQAFNAAVLANVPLFQIEAILSAPELMLQPNANEIAEMTAQCILDCIEITKHFARWMRGTCIECPPQRVKEDGAFIFSFYTDVFRSPLIIEQAGLIIQNVHKVLTSLDKYLNQWRRYNLLWTMDKGVVMERFAAEKPSCVTFDDEFQLYRKVAQDVTQEPLIKDEQFIRLHLAPLACTVQENIRGWVISLGKVLNESAREELFSLQKEIQVGGFIL
;
A
#
# COMPACT_ATOMS: atom_id res chain seq x y z
N ILE A 1 55.80 -60.41 -6.11
CA ILE A 1 56.08 -61.78 -5.62
C ILE A 1 57.35 -62.25 -6.33
N LYS A 2 58.38 -62.71 -5.61
CA LYS A 2 59.67 -63.09 -6.21
C LYS A 2 60.10 -64.47 -5.67
N MET A 3 60.49 -65.38 -6.56
CA MET A 3 61.10 -66.66 -6.20
C MET A 3 62.56 -66.40 -5.81
N GLU A 4 62.93 -66.74 -4.57
CA GLU A 4 64.30 -66.58 -4.07
C GLU A 4 65.17 -67.73 -4.53
N MET A 5 66.35 -67.40 -5.07
CA MET A 5 67.35 -68.37 -5.53
C MET A 5 68.34 -68.67 -4.41
N PRO A 6 68.87 -69.90 -4.33
CA PRO A 6 69.93 -70.21 -3.38
C PRO A 6 71.26 -69.63 -3.88
N ASN A 7 72.13 -69.18 -2.96
CA ASN A 7 73.48 -68.69 -3.29
C ASN A 7 74.43 -69.85 -3.61
N ILE A 8 74.19 -70.56 -4.71
CA ILE A 8 74.97 -71.73 -5.14
C ILE A 8 75.37 -71.54 -6.61
N ASN A 9 76.60 -71.90 -6.96
CA ASN A 9 77.07 -71.82 -8.33
C ASN A 9 76.43 -72.94 -9.18
N LEU A 10 75.60 -72.55 -10.15
CA LEU A 10 74.89 -73.45 -11.06
C LEU A 10 75.61 -73.59 -12.41
N ASP A 11 76.87 -73.17 -12.60
CA ASP A 11 77.55 -73.19 -13.91
C ASP A 11 77.98 -74.59 -14.41
N GLY A 12 77.81 -75.65 -13.61
CA GLY A 12 78.15 -77.04 -13.95
C GLY A 12 77.14 -77.76 -14.87
N GLU A 13 77.53 -78.92 -15.40
CA GLU A 13 76.64 -79.86 -16.10
C GLU A 13 75.63 -80.48 -15.12
N VAL A 14 74.39 -80.66 -15.56
CA VAL A 14 73.25 -81.15 -14.74
C VAL A 14 73.55 -82.51 -14.11
N THR A 15 74.15 -83.42 -14.87
CA THR A 15 74.55 -84.77 -14.43
C THR A 15 75.60 -84.77 -13.32
N VAL A 16 76.46 -83.76 -13.26
CA VAL A 16 77.49 -83.63 -12.21
C VAL A 16 76.87 -83.03 -10.96
N LEU A 17 76.09 -81.96 -11.11
CA LEU A 17 75.46 -81.25 -9.99
C LEU A 17 74.43 -82.12 -9.26
N ALA A 18 73.75 -83.04 -9.97
CA ALA A 18 72.81 -84.00 -9.38
C ALA A 18 73.48 -85.05 -8.47
N THR A 19 74.80 -85.26 -8.58
CA THR A 19 75.54 -86.22 -7.72
C THR A 19 76.10 -85.61 -6.43
N VAL A 20 75.98 -84.29 -6.24
CA VAL A 20 76.54 -83.56 -5.09
C VAL A 20 75.47 -83.36 -4.00
N PRO A 21 75.55 -84.04 -2.83
CA PRO A 21 74.49 -83.99 -1.82
C PRO A 21 74.22 -82.58 -1.27
N GLU A 22 75.26 -81.78 -1.01
CA GLU A 22 75.11 -80.40 -0.49
C GLU A 22 74.36 -79.48 -1.47
N VAL A 23 74.56 -79.68 -2.77
CA VAL A 23 73.86 -78.92 -3.82
C VAL A 23 72.41 -79.38 -3.90
N VAL A 24 72.17 -80.70 -3.92
CA VAL A 24 70.81 -81.26 -3.96
C VAL A 24 69.99 -80.85 -2.72
N GLU A 25 70.52 -80.96 -1.49
CA GLU A 25 69.82 -80.56 -0.26
C GLU A 25 69.43 -79.07 -0.24
N ALA A 26 70.31 -78.20 -0.74
CA ALA A 26 70.04 -76.77 -0.78
C ALA A 26 69.06 -76.40 -1.91
N LEU A 27 69.07 -77.14 -3.02
CA LEU A 27 68.04 -77.05 -4.07
C LEU A 27 66.69 -77.60 -3.59
N GLU A 28 66.65 -78.64 -2.76
CA GLU A 28 65.44 -79.16 -2.11
C GLU A 28 64.85 -78.15 -1.13
N CYS A 29 65.69 -77.46 -0.33
CA CYS A 29 65.26 -76.38 0.55
C CYS A 29 64.66 -75.21 -0.23
N CYS A 30 65.26 -74.87 -1.36
CA CYS A 30 64.77 -73.86 -2.29
C CYS A 30 63.42 -74.28 -2.90
N ALA A 31 63.29 -75.53 -3.36
CA ALA A 31 62.06 -76.11 -3.89
C ALA A 31 60.91 -76.08 -2.87
N MET A 32 61.17 -76.41 -1.59
CA MET A 32 60.18 -76.28 -0.51
C MET A 32 59.74 -74.82 -0.28
N THR A 33 60.67 -73.87 -0.38
CA THR A 33 60.36 -72.45 -0.24
C THR A 33 59.49 -71.95 -1.41
N TRP A 34 59.82 -72.37 -2.64
CA TRP A 34 58.99 -72.08 -3.83
C TRP A 34 57.61 -72.71 -3.73
N GLN A 35 57.53 -73.98 -3.30
CA GLN A 35 56.28 -74.68 -3.09
C GLN A 35 55.39 -73.91 -2.10
N LYS A 36 55.92 -73.51 -0.94
CA LYS A 36 55.18 -72.73 0.06
C LYS A 36 54.74 -71.37 -0.47
N LEU A 37 55.61 -70.66 -1.20
CA LEU A 37 55.29 -69.37 -1.79
C LEU A 37 54.16 -69.47 -2.82
N ILE A 38 54.23 -70.45 -3.72
CA ILE A 38 53.21 -70.65 -4.75
C ILE A 38 51.90 -71.09 -4.11
N SER A 39 51.91 -72.04 -3.18
CA SER A 39 50.69 -72.48 -2.47
C SER A 39 50.04 -71.35 -1.68
N THR A 40 50.81 -70.55 -0.94
CA THR A 40 50.28 -69.39 -0.20
C THR A 40 49.66 -68.38 -1.15
N THR A 41 50.34 -68.08 -2.27
CA THR A 41 49.80 -67.14 -3.26
C THR A 41 48.52 -67.67 -3.90
N LEU A 42 48.47 -68.96 -4.25
CA LEU A 42 47.28 -69.58 -4.83
C LEU A 42 46.09 -69.55 -3.85
N GLU A 43 46.32 -69.84 -2.57
CA GLU A 43 45.31 -69.73 -1.51
C GLU A 43 44.80 -68.30 -1.33
N GLU A 44 45.70 -67.31 -1.35
CA GLU A 44 45.33 -65.89 -1.28
C GLU A 44 44.46 -65.48 -2.48
N GLN A 45 44.83 -65.89 -3.70
CA GLN A 45 44.03 -65.59 -4.90
C GLN A 45 42.66 -66.29 -4.88
N LEU A 46 42.53 -67.47 -4.26
CA LEU A 46 41.25 -68.17 -4.12
C LEU A 46 40.29 -67.47 -3.14
N LYS A 47 40.81 -66.76 -2.13
CA LYS A 47 40.01 -66.04 -1.13
C LYS A 47 39.54 -64.66 -1.59
N LYS A 48 40.15 -64.07 -2.62
CA LYS A 48 39.78 -62.73 -3.12
C LYS A 48 38.39 -62.76 -3.79
N ILE A 49 37.61 -61.70 -3.54
CA ILE A 49 36.28 -61.45 -4.15
C ILE A 49 36.37 -60.12 -4.92
N PRO A 50 35.66 -59.94 -6.05
CA PRO A 50 35.67 -58.69 -6.80
C PRO A 50 35.22 -57.50 -5.95
N GLN A 51 36.00 -56.41 -5.95
CA GLN A 51 35.75 -55.21 -5.14
C GLN A 51 34.83 -54.22 -5.87
N GLY A 52 33.59 -54.08 -5.38
CA GLY A 52 32.56 -53.21 -5.95
C GLY A 52 31.36 -53.97 -6.49
N ASN A 53 30.24 -53.28 -6.72
CA ASN A 53 28.96 -53.89 -7.13
C ASN A 53 28.75 -53.90 -8.65
N GLY A 54 29.55 -53.15 -9.40
CA GLY A 54 29.46 -53.07 -10.87
C GLY A 54 30.15 -54.23 -11.58
N PRO A 55 29.95 -54.36 -12.90
CA PRO A 55 30.53 -55.43 -13.72
C PRO A 55 32.01 -55.18 -14.07
N LEU A 56 32.46 -53.92 -14.08
CA LEU A 56 33.88 -53.60 -14.28
C LEU A 56 34.78 -54.14 -13.15
N ALA A 57 34.25 -54.22 -11.93
CA ALA A 57 34.95 -54.81 -10.80
C ALA A 57 35.31 -56.29 -11.03
N GLU A 58 34.48 -57.03 -11.77
CA GLU A 58 34.76 -58.44 -12.10
C GLU A 58 35.86 -58.55 -13.17
N LEU A 59 35.90 -57.64 -14.14
CA LEU A 59 36.97 -57.55 -15.13
C LEU A 59 38.31 -57.21 -14.47
N ASP A 60 38.34 -56.18 -13.62
CA ASP A 60 39.55 -55.73 -12.94
C ASP A 60 40.08 -56.81 -11.97
N PHE A 61 39.18 -57.53 -11.29
CA PHE A 61 39.53 -58.69 -10.46
C PHE A 61 40.27 -59.77 -11.25
N TRP A 62 39.74 -60.18 -12.41
CA TRP A 62 40.39 -61.20 -13.23
C TRP A 62 41.69 -60.70 -13.86
N ARG A 63 41.79 -59.41 -14.18
CA ARG A 63 43.02 -58.78 -14.68
C ARG A 63 44.13 -58.81 -13.61
N GLU A 64 43.84 -58.37 -12.39
CA GLU A 64 44.81 -58.41 -11.28
C GLU A 64 45.25 -59.84 -10.95
N ARG A 65 44.30 -60.80 -10.98
CA ARG A 65 44.59 -62.21 -10.77
C ARG A 65 45.48 -62.78 -11.88
N ASN A 66 45.20 -62.44 -13.14
CA ASN A 66 46.04 -62.83 -14.27
C ASN A 66 47.45 -62.24 -14.14
N ASP A 67 47.58 -60.95 -13.82
CA ASP A 67 48.88 -60.29 -13.69
C ASP A 67 49.72 -60.92 -12.58
N THR A 68 49.10 -61.26 -11.44
CA THR A 68 49.77 -61.93 -10.31
C THR A 68 50.24 -63.34 -10.68
N LEU A 69 49.38 -64.14 -11.31
CA LEU A 69 49.69 -65.53 -11.70
C LEU A 69 50.65 -65.59 -12.89
N SER A 70 50.55 -64.63 -13.81
CA SER A 70 51.46 -64.49 -14.95
C SER A 70 52.86 -64.13 -14.48
N ALA A 71 53.00 -63.16 -13.56
CA ALA A 71 54.29 -62.80 -12.98
C ALA A 71 54.98 -63.98 -12.26
N LEU A 72 54.20 -64.85 -11.62
CA LEU A 72 54.72 -66.09 -11.01
C LEU A 72 55.07 -67.15 -12.07
N THR A 73 54.23 -67.32 -13.09
CA THR A 73 54.46 -68.30 -14.15
C THR A 73 55.68 -67.94 -14.99
N GLU A 74 55.90 -66.66 -15.31
CA GLU A 74 57.10 -66.23 -16.04
C GLU A 74 58.38 -66.44 -15.22
N GLN A 75 58.32 -66.30 -13.88
CA GLN A 75 59.47 -66.65 -13.03
C GLN A 75 59.82 -68.13 -13.09
N THR A 76 58.84 -69.03 -13.23
CA THR A 76 59.13 -70.47 -13.39
C THR A 76 59.81 -70.81 -14.71
N LYS A 77 59.69 -69.95 -15.73
CA LYS A 77 60.30 -70.14 -17.05
C LYS A 77 61.72 -69.59 -17.16
N LEU A 78 62.22 -68.91 -16.12
CA LEU A 78 63.59 -68.42 -16.09
C LEU A 78 64.57 -69.60 -16.26
N PRO A 79 65.63 -69.44 -17.06
CA PRO A 79 66.55 -70.53 -17.39
C PRO A 79 67.22 -71.10 -16.13
N GLU A 80 67.46 -70.28 -15.12
CA GLU A 80 68.02 -70.70 -13.84
C GLU A 80 67.03 -71.59 -13.05
N VAL A 81 65.73 -71.30 -13.09
CA VAL A 81 64.69 -72.10 -12.41
C VAL A 81 64.49 -73.44 -13.11
N GLN A 82 64.49 -73.43 -14.45
CA GLN A 82 64.40 -74.67 -15.25
C GLN A 82 65.61 -75.58 -14.98
N LYS A 83 66.82 -75.01 -14.90
CA LYS A 83 68.02 -75.76 -14.55
C LYS A 83 67.95 -76.41 -13.16
N VAL A 84 67.35 -75.73 -12.17
CA VAL A 84 67.11 -76.32 -10.83
C VAL A 84 66.16 -77.52 -10.90
N LEU A 85 65.09 -77.42 -11.70
CA LEU A 85 64.14 -78.53 -11.88
C LEU A 85 64.79 -79.73 -12.58
N GLU A 86 65.63 -79.49 -13.60
CA GLU A 86 66.39 -80.54 -14.31
C GLU A 86 67.38 -81.27 -13.37
N ILE A 87 68.08 -80.54 -12.50
CA ILE A 87 69.01 -81.12 -11.51
C ILE A 87 68.26 -81.98 -10.49
N LEU A 88 67.13 -81.49 -9.96
CA LEU A 88 66.31 -82.23 -9.02
C LEU A 88 65.66 -83.48 -9.66
N GLN A 89 65.40 -83.43 -10.97
CA GLN A 89 64.86 -84.55 -11.74
C GLN A 89 65.89 -85.65 -11.94
N GLU A 90 67.12 -85.29 -12.30
CA GLU A 90 68.24 -86.24 -12.44
C GLU A 90 68.65 -86.83 -11.08
N ALA A 91 68.47 -86.08 -9.98
CA ALA A 91 68.73 -86.54 -8.61
C ALA A 91 67.60 -87.40 -7.99
N GLU A 92 66.50 -87.65 -8.71
CA GLU A 92 65.32 -88.40 -8.23
C GLU A 92 64.76 -87.89 -6.87
N SER A 93 64.78 -86.58 -6.64
CA SER A 93 64.34 -85.98 -5.36
C SER A 93 62.82 -86.11 -5.13
N ALA A 94 62.43 -86.46 -3.91
CA ALA A 94 61.01 -86.60 -3.53
C ALA A 94 60.26 -85.25 -3.55
N GLN A 95 60.96 -84.16 -3.26
CA GLN A 95 60.43 -82.79 -3.17
C GLN A 95 60.08 -82.23 -4.57
N LEU A 96 60.65 -82.80 -5.63
CA LEU A 96 60.30 -82.43 -7.01
C LEU A 96 58.84 -82.79 -7.32
N GLY A 97 58.37 -83.96 -6.89
CA GLY A 97 56.99 -84.39 -7.14
C GLY A 97 55.96 -83.45 -6.51
N ASP A 98 56.19 -83.03 -5.28
CA ASP A 98 55.31 -82.09 -4.57
C ASP A 98 55.35 -80.67 -5.19
N LEU A 99 56.52 -80.23 -5.66
CA LEU A 99 56.67 -78.95 -6.37
C LEU A 99 56.01 -78.98 -7.75
N GLU A 100 56.13 -80.08 -8.50
CA GLU A 100 55.50 -80.26 -9.81
C GLU A 100 53.97 -80.19 -9.74
N VAL A 101 53.36 -80.74 -8.67
CA VAL A 101 51.92 -80.64 -8.42
C VAL A 101 51.51 -79.17 -8.28
N VAL A 102 52.24 -78.39 -7.49
CA VAL A 102 51.95 -76.96 -7.24
C VAL A 102 52.22 -76.10 -8.48
N LEU A 103 53.28 -76.41 -9.26
CA LEU A 103 53.56 -75.76 -10.54
C LEU A 103 52.51 -76.09 -11.61
N SER A 104 52.00 -77.33 -11.62
CA SER A 104 50.91 -77.74 -12.49
C SER A 104 49.62 -77.01 -12.16
N ASP A 105 49.28 -76.86 -10.86
CA ASP A 105 48.12 -76.08 -10.43
C ASP A 105 48.31 -74.59 -10.78
N LEU A 106 49.50 -74.00 -10.54
CA LEU A 106 49.80 -72.62 -10.96
C LEU A 106 49.58 -72.41 -12.46
N ARG A 107 50.11 -73.29 -13.31
CA ARG A 107 49.93 -73.22 -14.78
C ARG A 107 48.46 -73.32 -15.16
N LYS A 108 47.72 -74.25 -14.55
CA LYS A 108 46.28 -74.41 -14.78
C LYS A 108 45.52 -73.13 -14.41
N ARG A 109 45.73 -72.60 -13.20
CA ARG A 109 45.07 -71.37 -12.73
C ARG A 109 45.44 -70.13 -13.54
N HIS A 110 46.67 -70.03 -14.03
CA HIS A 110 47.10 -68.96 -14.92
C HIS A 110 46.37 -69.04 -16.26
N VAL A 111 46.26 -70.24 -16.86
CA VAL A 111 45.49 -70.44 -18.10
C VAL A 111 44.00 -70.13 -17.90
N ASP A 112 43.41 -70.53 -16.76
CA ASP A 112 42.06 -70.16 -16.36
C ASP A 112 41.88 -68.63 -16.33
N ALA A 113 42.76 -67.93 -15.63
CA ALA A 113 42.71 -66.47 -15.50
C ALA A 113 42.91 -65.76 -16.84
N LEU A 114 43.87 -66.18 -17.65
CA LEU A 114 44.15 -65.62 -18.97
C LEU A 114 42.95 -65.76 -19.92
N HIS A 115 42.33 -66.95 -19.94
CA HIS A 115 41.13 -67.17 -20.74
C HIS A 115 39.96 -66.31 -20.26
N ASN A 116 39.74 -66.22 -18.95
CA ASN A 116 38.66 -65.38 -18.39
C ASN A 116 38.87 -63.89 -18.73
N VAL A 117 40.09 -63.37 -18.59
CA VAL A 117 40.42 -61.99 -19.00
C VAL A 117 40.15 -61.78 -20.48
N LYS A 118 40.52 -62.72 -21.36
CA LYS A 118 40.28 -62.59 -22.80
C LYS A 118 38.79 -62.47 -23.14
N PHE A 119 37.93 -63.29 -22.52
CA PHE A 119 36.48 -63.23 -22.75
C PHE A 119 35.83 -61.99 -22.14
N LEU A 120 36.23 -61.60 -20.91
CA LEU A 120 35.70 -60.39 -20.28
C LEU A 120 36.17 -59.10 -20.97
N SER A 121 37.38 -59.10 -21.54
CA SER A 121 37.90 -57.97 -22.32
C SER A 121 37.05 -57.71 -23.58
N ALA A 122 36.40 -58.75 -24.14
CA ALA A 122 35.44 -58.58 -25.24
C ALA A 122 34.16 -57.81 -24.81
N LEU A 123 33.84 -57.83 -23.51
CA LEU A 123 32.72 -57.09 -22.93
C LEU A 123 33.12 -55.68 -22.48
N GLU A 124 34.41 -55.40 -22.30
CA GLU A 124 34.92 -54.18 -21.66
C GLU A 124 34.38 -52.89 -22.27
N HIS A 125 34.34 -52.79 -23.60
CA HIS A 125 33.80 -51.60 -24.27
C HIS A 125 32.31 -51.39 -23.92
N HIS A 126 31.52 -52.47 -23.98
CA HIS A 126 30.10 -52.42 -23.63
C HIS A 126 29.88 -52.10 -22.14
N LEU A 127 30.68 -52.67 -21.24
CA LEU A 127 30.61 -52.39 -19.81
C LEU A 127 31.00 -50.93 -19.50
N LYS A 128 32.01 -50.38 -20.17
CA LYS A 128 32.37 -48.95 -20.07
C LYS A 128 31.25 -48.05 -20.58
N ASN A 129 30.59 -48.41 -21.68
CA ASN A 129 29.44 -47.66 -22.20
C ASN A 129 28.24 -47.70 -21.23
N LEU A 130 28.01 -48.82 -20.54
CA LEU A 130 26.99 -48.92 -19.49
C LEU A 130 27.29 -48.00 -18.29
N THR A 131 28.54 -47.98 -17.82
CA THR A 131 28.93 -47.21 -16.62
C THR A 131 29.13 -45.71 -16.89
N TYR A 132 29.78 -45.35 -18.01
CA TYR A 132 30.22 -43.99 -18.31
C TYR A 132 29.50 -43.34 -19.51
N GLY A 133 28.58 -44.03 -20.17
CA GLY A 133 27.86 -43.49 -21.33
C GLY A 133 27.16 -42.16 -21.02
N SER A 134 27.14 -41.23 -21.97
CA SER A 134 26.63 -39.86 -21.79
C SER A 134 25.13 -39.80 -21.54
N GLY A 135 24.35 -40.76 -22.04
CA GLY A 135 22.88 -40.78 -21.95
C GLY A 135 22.29 -42.19 -22.06
N PHE A 136 20.96 -42.29 -21.92
CA PHE A 136 20.24 -43.56 -22.04
C PHE A 136 20.20 -44.11 -23.46
N ASP A 137 20.33 -43.25 -24.47
CA ASP A 137 20.49 -43.60 -25.88
C ASP A 137 21.67 -44.55 -26.10
N VAL A 138 22.84 -44.19 -25.56
CA VAL A 138 24.06 -45.02 -25.64
C VAL A 138 23.86 -46.36 -24.93
N VAL A 139 23.16 -46.36 -23.79
CA VAL A 139 22.88 -47.57 -23.01
C VAL A 139 21.90 -48.49 -23.75
N LEU A 140 20.83 -47.93 -24.32
CA LEU A 140 19.81 -48.64 -25.09
C LEU A 140 20.40 -49.33 -26.33
N ASP A 141 21.33 -48.68 -27.03
CA ASP A 141 22.02 -49.26 -28.17
C ASP A 141 23.06 -50.32 -27.75
N THR A 142 23.66 -50.15 -26.57
CA THR A 142 24.68 -51.05 -26.03
C THR A 142 24.08 -52.37 -25.52
N ILE A 143 22.89 -52.37 -24.89
CA ILE A 143 22.29 -53.57 -24.28
C ILE A 143 22.13 -54.75 -25.26
N PRO A 144 21.58 -54.58 -26.49
CA PRO A 144 21.48 -55.67 -27.46
C PRO A 144 22.84 -56.24 -27.88
N ALA A 145 23.83 -55.38 -28.10
CA ALA A 145 25.18 -55.77 -28.48
C ALA A 145 25.91 -56.50 -27.34
N LEU A 146 25.73 -56.01 -26.11
CA LEU A 146 26.21 -56.66 -24.89
C LEU A 146 25.61 -58.06 -24.74
N MET A 147 24.28 -58.20 -24.83
CA MET A 147 23.60 -59.50 -24.72
C MET A 147 24.03 -60.49 -25.81
N SER A 148 24.28 -60.01 -27.02
CA SER A 148 24.82 -60.84 -28.11
C SER A 148 26.26 -61.28 -27.84
N THR A 149 27.08 -60.41 -27.27
CA THR A 149 28.46 -60.74 -26.87
C THR A 149 28.47 -61.72 -25.69
N LEU A 150 27.58 -61.53 -24.71
CA LEU A 150 27.38 -62.46 -23.60
C LEU A 150 26.93 -63.85 -24.08
N ARG A 151 26.05 -63.91 -25.08
CA ARG A 151 25.69 -65.17 -25.76
C ARG A 151 26.91 -65.86 -26.36
N ILE A 152 27.80 -65.13 -27.02
CA ILE A 152 29.04 -65.69 -27.59
C ILE A 152 29.96 -66.20 -26.47
N VAL A 153 30.13 -65.41 -25.40
CA VAL A 153 30.91 -65.81 -24.22
C VAL A 153 30.35 -67.08 -23.59
N TRP A 154 29.03 -67.21 -23.42
CA TRP A 154 28.38 -68.41 -22.91
C TRP A 154 28.60 -69.65 -23.78
N ILE A 155 28.61 -69.46 -25.11
CA ILE A 155 28.78 -70.54 -26.08
C ILE A 155 30.24 -71.04 -26.12
N ILE A 156 31.20 -70.11 -26.10
CA ILE A 156 32.62 -70.42 -26.38
C ILE A 156 33.44 -70.56 -25.10
N SER A 157 33.14 -69.78 -24.06
CA SER A 157 33.89 -69.83 -22.82
C SER A 157 33.66 -71.17 -22.12
N TRP A 158 34.72 -71.69 -21.56
CA TRP A 158 34.72 -72.89 -20.75
C TRP A 158 34.33 -72.65 -19.28
N HIS A 159 34.48 -71.41 -18.79
CA HIS A 159 34.24 -71.04 -17.39
C HIS A 159 32.91 -70.28 -17.23
N TYR A 160 32.69 -69.28 -18.08
CA TYR A 160 31.46 -68.49 -18.14
C TYR A 160 30.31 -69.20 -18.88
N ASN A 161 30.39 -70.52 -19.05
CA ASN A 161 29.30 -71.36 -19.55
C ASN A 161 28.55 -72.12 -18.45
N LYS A 162 28.82 -71.76 -17.19
CA LYS A 162 28.15 -72.26 -15.99
C LYS A 162 27.43 -71.12 -15.30
N ASP A 163 26.31 -71.45 -14.68
CA ASP A 163 25.47 -70.50 -13.94
C ASP A 163 26.24 -69.84 -12.80
N GLU A 164 27.15 -70.57 -12.14
CA GLU A 164 27.98 -70.09 -11.03
C GLU A 164 28.77 -68.81 -11.35
N TRP A 165 29.14 -68.62 -12.63
CA TRP A 165 29.94 -67.48 -13.09
C TRP A 165 29.13 -66.48 -13.92
N MET A 166 28.19 -66.98 -14.74
CA MET A 166 27.37 -66.11 -15.58
C MET A 166 26.31 -65.35 -14.76
N VAL A 167 25.71 -65.97 -13.74
CA VAL A 167 24.67 -65.32 -12.93
C VAL A 167 25.23 -64.12 -12.16
N PRO A 168 26.34 -64.21 -11.41
CA PRO A 168 26.91 -63.05 -10.72
C PRO A 168 27.27 -61.89 -11.65
N LEU A 169 27.80 -62.19 -12.85
CA LEU A 169 28.11 -61.18 -13.85
C LEU A 169 26.83 -60.50 -14.38
N MET A 170 25.78 -61.27 -14.66
CA MET A 170 24.48 -60.74 -15.08
C MET A 170 23.81 -59.91 -13.98
N GLU A 171 23.95 -60.31 -12.71
CA GLU A 171 23.47 -59.54 -11.56
C GLU A 171 24.20 -58.21 -11.42
N ARG A 172 25.53 -58.20 -11.62
CA ARG A 172 26.33 -56.97 -11.62
C ARG A 172 25.94 -56.03 -12.75
N ILE A 173 25.64 -56.58 -13.95
CA ILE A 173 25.12 -55.79 -15.08
C ILE A 173 23.74 -55.24 -14.77
N ALA A 174 22.83 -56.06 -14.24
CA ALA A 174 21.50 -55.62 -13.82
C ALA A 174 21.58 -54.53 -12.74
N TRP A 175 22.50 -54.67 -11.78
CA TRP A 175 22.78 -53.67 -10.76
C TRP A 175 23.26 -52.36 -11.37
N GLU A 176 24.18 -52.40 -12.35
CA GLU A 176 24.68 -51.18 -13.01
C GLU A 176 23.56 -50.48 -13.80
N ILE A 177 22.71 -51.24 -14.49
CA ILE A 177 21.54 -50.69 -15.21
C ILE A 177 20.57 -50.02 -14.22
N SER A 178 20.26 -50.69 -13.10
CA SER A 178 19.46 -50.10 -12.02
C SER A 178 20.12 -48.85 -11.43
N ALA A 179 21.43 -48.89 -11.17
CA ALA A 179 22.18 -47.74 -10.63
C ALA A 179 22.19 -46.56 -11.60
N ARG A 180 22.24 -46.82 -12.92
CA ARG A 180 22.15 -45.79 -13.96
C ARG A 180 20.79 -45.10 -13.97
N VAL A 181 19.70 -45.88 -13.88
CA VAL A 181 18.34 -45.32 -13.78
C VAL A 181 18.18 -44.51 -12.50
N TYR A 182 18.65 -45.05 -11.38
CA TYR A 182 18.61 -44.38 -10.08
C TYR A 182 19.32 -43.02 -10.09
N ARG A 183 20.54 -42.95 -10.64
CA ARG A 183 21.32 -41.69 -10.72
C ARG A 183 20.70 -40.65 -11.66
N ALA A 184 19.96 -41.10 -12.68
CA ALA A 184 19.40 -40.22 -13.69
C ALA A 184 18.01 -39.68 -13.31
N VAL A 185 17.23 -40.42 -12.52
CA VAL A 185 15.86 -40.09 -12.14
C VAL A 185 15.80 -39.75 -10.64
N ASP A 186 16.04 -38.48 -10.30
CA ASP A 186 15.84 -37.95 -8.94
C ASP A 186 14.47 -37.27 -8.83
N LEU A 187 13.57 -37.79 -7.99
CA LEU A 187 12.22 -37.27 -7.85
C LEU A 187 12.16 -35.86 -7.26
N HIS A 188 13.15 -35.46 -6.44
CA HIS A 188 13.17 -34.12 -5.83
C HIS A 188 13.45 -33.01 -6.86
N THR A 189 14.09 -33.35 -7.98
CA THR A 189 14.41 -32.43 -9.07
C THR A 189 13.60 -32.70 -10.34
N LEU A 190 13.09 -33.92 -10.54
CA LEU A 190 12.36 -34.35 -11.73
C LEU A 190 11.19 -33.43 -12.09
N PHE A 191 10.39 -33.02 -11.11
CA PHE A 191 9.22 -32.16 -11.35
C PHE A 191 9.58 -30.67 -11.50
N LYS A 192 10.83 -30.28 -11.18
CA LYS A 192 11.38 -28.92 -11.35
C LYS A 192 12.03 -28.71 -12.71
N GLU A 193 12.41 -29.79 -13.39
CA GLU A 193 12.95 -29.77 -14.75
C GLU A 193 11.87 -29.40 -15.79
N ASP A 194 12.30 -29.17 -17.04
CA ASP A 194 11.36 -28.99 -18.15
C ASP A 194 10.53 -30.26 -18.35
N LYS A 195 9.20 -30.13 -18.22
CA LYS A 195 8.27 -31.26 -18.17
C LYS A 195 8.38 -32.24 -19.36
N PRO A 196 8.45 -31.80 -20.63
CA PRO A 196 8.64 -32.74 -21.75
C PRO A 196 10.02 -33.40 -21.72
N ALA A 197 11.06 -32.72 -21.23
CA ALA A 197 12.38 -33.32 -21.04
C ALA A 197 12.37 -34.38 -19.93
N ALA A 198 11.74 -34.08 -18.79
CA ALA A 198 11.55 -35.03 -17.69
C ALA A 198 10.77 -36.28 -18.13
N LYS A 199 9.69 -36.09 -18.92
CA LYS A 199 8.90 -37.20 -19.46
C LYS A 199 9.73 -38.07 -20.41
N LYS A 200 10.50 -37.46 -21.30
CA LYS A 200 11.41 -38.17 -22.21
C LYS A 200 12.45 -38.97 -21.42
N LYS A 201 13.07 -38.36 -20.41
CA LYS A 201 14.04 -39.00 -19.52
C LYS A 201 13.49 -40.25 -18.81
N ILE A 202 12.27 -40.18 -18.27
CA ILE A 202 11.62 -41.35 -17.64
C ILE A 202 11.27 -42.43 -18.66
N ALA A 203 10.80 -42.03 -19.84
CA ALA A 203 10.49 -42.99 -20.90
C ALA A 203 11.74 -43.76 -21.35
N GLU A 204 12.87 -43.07 -21.49
CA GLU A 204 14.17 -43.67 -21.82
C GLU A 204 14.70 -44.57 -20.69
N ALA A 205 14.58 -44.14 -19.44
CA ALA A 205 14.93 -44.93 -18.27
C ALA A 205 14.11 -46.23 -18.19
N LYS A 206 12.78 -46.12 -18.38
CA LYS A 206 11.87 -47.26 -18.43
C LYS A 206 12.23 -48.20 -19.59
N SER A 207 12.42 -47.65 -20.79
CA SER A 207 12.82 -48.42 -21.96
C SER A 207 14.13 -49.16 -21.73
N THR A 208 15.07 -48.59 -20.97
CA THR A 208 16.36 -49.22 -20.68
C THR A 208 16.19 -50.48 -19.83
N LEU A 209 15.35 -50.41 -18.79
CA LEU A 209 15.00 -51.55 -17.93
C LEU A 209 14.22 -52.64 -18.70
N GLU A 210 13.25 -52.22 -19.53
CA GLU A 210 12.47 -53.14 -20.36
C GLU A 210 13.33 -53.81 -21.44
N GLN A 211 14.25 -53.06 -22.06
CA GLN A 211 15.15 -53.55 -23.10
C GLN A 211 16.11 -54.62 -22.56
N TRP A 212 16.63 -54.44 -21.33
CA TRP A 212 17.44 -55.46 -20.65
C TRP A 212 16.72 -56.82 -20.59
N LYS A 213 15.48 -56.82 -20.08
CA LYS A 213 14.65 -58.01 -19.96
C LYS A 213 14.25 -58.57 -21.33
N LYS A 214 13.88 -57.71 -22.28
CA LYS A 214 13.50 -58.10 -23.64
C LYS A 214 14.67 -58.77 -24.37
N CYS A 215 15.86 -58.20 -24.33
CA CYS A 215 17.05 -58.77 -24.96
C CYS A 215 17.44 -60.10 -24.34
N TYR A 216 17.28 -60.27 -23.03
CA TYR A 216 17.50 -61.55 -22.35
C TYR A 216 16.59 -62.65 -22.92
N PHE A 217 15.28 -62.41 -23.00
CA PHE A 217 14.33 -63.38 -23.54
C PHE A 217 14.51 -63.62 -25.04
N ALA A 218 14.91 -62.60 -25.81
CA ALA A 218 15.23 -62.75 -27.22
C ALA A 218 16.45 -63.67 -27.42
N VAL A 219 17.51 -63.49 -26.63
CA VAL A 219 18.70 -64.36 -26.66
C VAL A 219 18.35 -65.78 -26.20
N ARG A 220 17.52 -65.94 -25.16
CA ARG A 220 17.00 -67.23 -24.71
C ARG A 220 16.33 -67.98 -25.86
N ALA A 221 15.37 -67.34 -26.52
CA ALA A 221 14.63 -67.94 -27.63
C ALA A 221 15.57 -68.34 -28.79
N GLN A 222 16.60 -67.53 -29.08
CA GLN A 222 17.61 -67.85 -30.09
C GLN A 222 18.49 -69.05 -29.71
N ILE A 223 18.80 -69.23 -28.42
CA ILE A 223 19.58 -70.38 -27.92
C ILE A 223 18.73 -71.64 -27.95
N GLU A 224 17.47 -71.58 -27.51
CA GLU A 224 16.51 -72.69 -27.57
C GLU A 224 16.26 -73.14 -29.02
N ALA A 225 16.06 -72.19 -29.95
CA ALA A 225 15.92 -72.49 -31.38
C ALA A 225 17.16 -73.11 -32.02
N SER A 226 18.35 -72.89 -31.44
CA SER A 226 19.60 -73.46 -31.94
C SER A 226 19.85 -74.92 -31.51
N GLY A 227 18.97 -75.50 -30.69
CA GLY A 227 18.97 -76.92 -30.33
C GLY A 227 20.17 -77.39 -29.48
N ARG A 228 20.83 -76.48 -28.75
CA ARG A 228 21.98 -76.83 -27.89
C ARG A 228 21.53 -77.33 -26.51
N GLU A 229 22.26 -78.29 -25.92
CA GLU A 229 21.94 -78.87 -24.61
C GLU A 229 22.02 -77.89 -23.42
N LYS A 230 22.77 -76.78 -23.56
CA LYS A 230 22.94 -75.79 -22.49
C LYS A 230 21.83 -74.75 -22.52
N HIS A 231 20.98 -74.77 -21.50
CA HIS A 231 19.82 -73.90 -21.38
C HIS A 231 20.23 -72.52 -20.83
N TRP A 232 19.72 -71.45 -21.44
CA TRP A 232 19.91 -70.07 -21.00
C TRP A 232 18.74 -69.66 -20.10
N GLU A 233 18.73 -70.21 -18.87
CA GLU A 233 17.69 -69.94 -17.88
C GLU A 233 18.29 -69.73 -16.49
N PHE A 234 18.24 -68.48 -16.02
CA PHE A 234 18.71 -68.07 -14.71
C PHE A 234 17.56 -67.69 -13.77
N ASP A 235 17.85 -67.57 -12.47
CA ASP A 235 16.88 -67.13 -11.47
C ASP A 235 16.34 -65.73 -11.80
N ARG A 236 15.05 -65.70 -12.14
CA ARG A 236 14.35 -64.49 -12.57
C ARG A 236 14.25 -63.47 -11.45
N LYS A 237 14.16 -63.90 -10.19
CA LYS A 237 14.08 -62.96 -9.06
C LYS A 237 15.37 -62.19 -8.91
N ARG A 238 16.50 -62.90 -8.94
CA ARG A 238 17.84 -62.32 -8.83
C ARG A 238 18.15 -61.30 -9.93
N LEU A 239 17.72 -61.57 -11.17
CA LEU A 239 17.99 -60.70 -12.31
C LEU A 239 16.97 -59.58 -12.53
N PHE A 240 15.69 -59.82 -12.24
CA PHE A 240 14.62 -58.93 -12.69
C PHE A 240 13.78 -58.30 -11.57
N GLU A 241 13.78 -58.81 -10.34
CA GLU A 241 12.88 -58.28 -9.28
C GLU A 241 13.06 -56.77 -9.07
N LYS A 242 14.31 -56.33 -8.94
CA LYS A 242 14.64 -54.92 -8.78
C LYS A 242 14.33 -54.13 -10.05
N THR A 243 14.73 -54.60 -11.23
CA THR A 243 14.50 -53.88 -12.49
C THR A 243 13.02 -53.79 -12.85
N ASP A 244 12.23 -54.81 -12.55
CA ASP A 244 10.78 -54.86 -12.77
C ASP A 244 10.06 -53.90 -11.84
N TYR A 245 10.44 -53.87 -10.54
CA TYR A 245 9.91 -52.90 -9.60
C TYR A 245 10.22 -51.46 -10.04
N MET A 246 11.47 -51.17 -10.38
CA MET A 246 11.87 -49.85 -10.90
C MET A 246 11.13 -49.50 -12.19
N THR A 247 10.84 -50.47 -13.06
CA THR A 247 10.03 -50.27 -14.27
C THR A 247 8.60 -49.85 -13.91
N GLY A 248 8.00 -50.48 -12.90
CA GLY A 248 6.68 -50.10 -12.36
C GLY A 248 6.67 -48.67 -11.82
N VAL A 249 7.68 -48.28 -11.04
CA VAL A 249 7.84 -46.92 -10.51
C VAL A 249 8.02 -45.91 -11.64
N CYS A 250 8.88 -46.20 -12.62
CA CYS A 250 9.04 -45.35 -13.81
C CYS A 250 7.74 -45.24 -14.62
N GLN A 251 6.94 -46.30 -14.71
CA GLN A 251 5.63 -46.26 -15.38
C GLN A 251 4.65 -45.36 -14.62
N ASP A 252 4.60 -45.45 -13.30
CA ASP A 252 3.77 -44.58 -12.47
C ASP A 252 4.18 -43.11 -12.61
N LEU A 253 5.49 -42.81 -12.56
CA LEU A 253 6.01 -41.46 -12.78
C LEU A 253 5.74 -40.93 -14.19
N TYR A 254 5.87 -41.79 -15.21
CA TYR A 254 5.51 -41.45 -16.58
C TYR A 254 4.02 -41.10 -16.69
N ASN A 255 3.14 -41.88 -16.03
CA ASN A 255 1.71 -41.62 -15.99
C ASN A 255 1.41 -40.28 -15.31
N ILE A 256 2.08 -39.97 -14.19
CA ILE A 256 1.95 -38.68 -13.50
C ILE A 256 2.35 -37.52 -14.43
N LEU A 257 3.54 -37.59 -15.05
CA LEU A 257 3.99 -36.54 -15.98
C LEU A 257 3.09 -36.42 -17.20
N GLN A 258 2.56 -37.54 -17.71
CA GLN A 258 1.60 -37.55 -18.81
C GLN A 258 0.29 -36.84 -18.44
N VAL A 259 -0.22 -37.06 -17.23
CA VAL A 259 -1.40 -36.35 -16.70
C VAL A 259 -1.10 -34.86 -16.55
N ILE A 260 0.03 -34.49 -15.93
CA ILE A 260 0.40 -33.08 -15.71
C ILE A 260 0.63 -32.32 -17.04
N ILE A 261 1.32 -32.92 -18.01
CA ILE A 261 1.62 -32.31 -19.31
C ILE A 261 0.38 -32.29 -20.20
N GLY A 262 -0.33 -33.41 -20.28
CA GLY A 262 -1.43 -33.64 -21.20
C GLY A 262 -2.76 -33.00 -20.77
N GLU A 263 -3.04 -32.91 -19.48
CA GLU A 263 -4.30 -32.33 -18.97
C GLU A 263 -4.16 -30.86 -18.61
N PHE A 264 -2.96 -30.37 -18.28
CA PHE A 264 -2.78 -29.00 -17.83
C PHE A 264 -2.07 -28.09 -18.84
N TYR A 265 -0.85 -28.40 -19.27
CA TYR A 265 -0.07 -27.45 -20.10
C TYR A 265 -0.61 -27.30 -21.53
N ASN A 266 -1.05 -28.39 -22.16
CA ASN A 266 -1.55 -28.33 -23.53
C ASN A 266 -3.01 -27.86 -23.62
N ALA A 267 -3.88 -28.27 -22.69
CA ALA A 267 -5.28 -27.85 -22.65
C ALA A 267 -5.43 -26.41 -22.10
N PHE A 268 -4.76 -26.07 -21.00
CA PHE A 268 -4.90 -24.75 -20.36
C PHE A 268 -3.89 -23.74 -20.89
N GLY A 269 -2.65 -24.13 -21.22
CA GLY A 269 -1.58 -23.18 -21.57
C GLY A 269 -1.76 -22.45 -22.91
N ARG A 270 -2.34 -23.09 -23.92
CA ARG A 270 -2.61 -22.45 -25.23
C ARG A 270 -3.91 -21.65 -25.22
N GLU A 271 -4.95 -22.12 -24.52
CA GLU A 271 -6.25 -21.45 -24.47
C GLU A 271 -6.29 -20.28 -23.46
N LEU A 272 -5.66 -20.37 -22.28
CA LEU A 272 -5.64 -19.26 -21.30
C LEU A 272 -4.77 -18.07 -21.71
N LYS A 273 -3.66 -18.29 -22.45
CA LYS A 273 -2.82 -17.18 -22.96
C LYS A 273 -3.52 -16.36 -24.03
N VAL A 274 -4.41 -17.00 -24.80
CA VAL A 274 -5.17 -16.35 -25.88
C VAL A 274 -6.43 -15.67 -25.34
N VAL A 275 -7.08 -16.25 -24.33
CA VAL A 275 -8.41 -15.80 -23.87
C VAL A 275 -8.37 -14.91 -22.63
N THR A 276 -7.32 -14.96 -21.80
CA THR A 276 -7.28 -14.19 -20.54
C THR A 276 -5.97 -13.43 -20.35
N GLY A 277 -5.97 -12.13 -20.65
CA GLY A 277 -4.87 -11.20 -20.38
C GLY A 277 -4.66 -10.87 -18.89
N ASN A 278 -4.77 -11.87 -17.98
CA ASN A 278 -4.67 -11.65 -16.53
C ASN A 278 -3.74 -12.68 -15.85
N PRO A 279 -2.44 -12.35 -15.64
CA PRO A 279 -1.39 -13.30 -15.24
C PRO A 279 -1.51 -13.85 -13.81
N LYS A 280 -2.26 -13.17 -12.91
CA LYS A 280 -2.38 -13.59 -11.50
C LYS A 280 -3.13 -14.91 -11.31
N ARG A 281 -4.21 -15.15 -12.06
CA ARG A 281 -5.02 -16.39 -11.95
C ARG A 281 -4.36 -17.60 -12.62
N VAL A 282 -3.61 -17.36 -13.69
CA VAL A 282 -2.78 -18.40 -14.32
C VAL A 282 -1.74 -18.89 -13.31
N ASN A 283 -1.12 -17.98 -12.54
CA ASN A 283 -0.19 -18.32 -11.47
C ASN A 283 -0.87 -19.05 -10.29
N ASP A 284 -2.10 -18.69 -9.93
CA ASP A 284 -2.83 -19.37 -8.84
C ASP A 284 -3.25 -20.80 -9.20
N LEU A 285 -3.67 -21.04 -10.46
CA LEU A 285 -3.97 -22.39 -10.98
C LEU A 285 -2.69 -23.22 -11.19
N LEU A 286 -1.60 -22.60 -11.66
CA LEU A 286 -0.28 -23.21 -11.70
C LEU A 286 0.18 -23.63 -10.29
N ARG A 287 -0.10 -22.81 -9.26
CA ARG A 287 0.22 -23.14 -7.87
C ARG A 287 -0.61 -24.32 -7.33
N GLY A 288 -1.88 -24.44 -7.69
CA GLY A 288 -2.72 -25.58 -7.31
C GLY A 288 -2.27 -26.90 -7.93
N VAL A 289 -1.83 -26.88 -9.20
CA VAL A 289 -1.29 -28.06 -9.88
C VAL A 289 0.12 -28.42 -9.41
N ASN A 290 0.97 -27.42 -9.14
CA ASN A 290 2.22 -27.65 -8.43
C ASN A 290 1.97 -28.18 -7.00
N GLY A 291 0.79 -27.91 -6.41
CA GLY A 291 0.36 -28.48 -5.14
C GLY A 291 0.20 -30.01 -5.15
N LEU A 292 -0.17 -30.58 -6.30
CA LEU A 292 -0.33 -32.03 -6.47
C LEU A 292 1.01 -32.78 -6.58
N THR A 293 2.11 -32.07 -6.88
CA THR A 293 3.45 -32.64 -6.93
C THR A 293 4.19 -32.53 -5.59
N ILE A 294 3.70 -31.72 -4.64
CA ILE A 294 4.33 -31.53 -3.31
C ILE A 294 4.54 -32.86 -2.55
N PRO A 295 3.57 -33.79 -2.49
CA PRO A 295 3.79 -35.07 -1.81
C PRO A 295 4.91 -35.91 -2.45
N MET A 296 5.12 -35.75 -3.76
CA MET A 296 6.16 -36.45 -4.53
C MET A 296 7.54 -35.77 -4.39
N GLU A 297 7.56 -34.45 -4.19
CA GLU A 297 8.79 -33.68 -3.97
C GLU A 297 9.33 -33.79 -2.54
N ASN A 298 8.49 -34.19 -1.57
CA ASN A 298 8.82 -34.29 -0.14
C ASN A 298 8.81 -35.75 0.36
N LEU A 299 9.13 -36.71 -0.49
CA LEU A 299 9.24 -38.12 -0.09
C LEU A 299 10.30 -38.28 1.01
N THR A 300 9.97 -39.06 2.03
CA THR A 300 10.87 -39.40 3.15
C THR A 300 11.59 -40.73 2.94
N PHE A 301 11.26 -41.44 1.87
CA PHE A 301 11.78 -42.75 1.51
C PHE A 301 12.19 -42.79 0.03
N ASP A 302 13.03 -43.76 -0.33
CA ASP A 302 13.50 -43.96 -1.69
C ASP A 302 12.52 -44.83 -2.49
N PRO A 303 11.80 -44.30 -3.49
CA PRO A 303 10.80 -45.07 -4.22
C PRO A 303 11.37 -46.14 -5.13
N PHE A 304 12.69 -46.19 -5.37
CA PHE A 304 13.32 -47.29 -6.12
C PHE A 304 13.79 -48.44 -5.23
N ASP A 305 13.67 -48.32 -3.90
CA ASP A 305 13.88 -49.44 -2.98
C ASP A 305 12.61 -50.32 -2.94
N VAL A 306 12.79 -51.62 -3.18
CA VAL A 306 11.72 -52.62 -3.17
C VAL A 306 11.05 -52.70 -1.79
N LYS A 307 11.76 -52.36 -0.71
CA LYS A 307 11.22 -52.36 0.66
C LYS A 307 10.11 -51.34 0.88
N SER A 308 10.18 -50.20 0.18
CA SER A 308 9.18 -49.12 0.24
C SER A 308 8.03 -49.29 -0.77
N ALA A 309 7.88 -50.47 -1.37
CA ALA A 309 6.81 -50.73 -2.33
C ALA A 309 5.40 -50.49 -1.76
N HIS A 310 5.18 -50.74 -0.47
CA HIS A 310 3.90 -50.49 0.19
C HIS A 310 3.60 -48.98 0.30
N ASP A 311 4.58 -48.20 0.78
CA ASP A 311 4.44 -46.76 0.95
C ASP A 311 4.29 -46.05 -0.39
N TRP A 312 5.04 -46.47 -1.41
CA TRP A 312 4.87 -45.99 -2.79
C TRP A 312 3.46 -46.25 -3.31
N LYS A 313 2.91 -47.44 -3.06
CA LYS A 313 1.56 -47.81 -3.49
C LYS A 313 0.48 -46.94 -2.83
N LEU A 314 0.61 -46.66 -1.54
CA LEU A 314 -0.30 -45.76 -0.80
C LEU A 314 -0.29 -44.35 -1.39
N ILE A 315 0.88 -43.78 -1.64
CA ILE A 315 1.03 -42.45 -2.27
C ILE A 315 0.41 -42.43 -3.67
N MET A 316 0.61 -43.50 -4.45
CA MET A 316 -0.01 -43.63 -5.77
C MET A 316 -1.53 -43.81 -5.70
N GLU A 317 -2.07 -44.48 -4.67
CA GLU A 317 -3.51 -44.59 -4.42
C GLU A 317 -4.11 -43.25 -4.02
N GLU A 318 -3.44 -42.46 -3.16
CA GLU A 318 -3.85 -41.08 -2.84
C GLU A 318 -3.83 -40.17 -4.06
N PHE A 319 -2.78 -40.26 -4.88
CA PHE A 319 -2.70 -39.51 -6.14
C PHE A 319 -3.84 -39.92 -7.10
N ARG A 320 -4.09 -41.22 -7.27
CA ARG A 320 -5.16 -41.73 -8.13
C ARG A 320 -6.55 -41.36 -7.59
N ALA A 321 -6.76 -41.39 -6.28
CA ALA A 321 -8.00 -40.94 -5.63
C ALA A 321 -8.20 -39.43 -5.81
N GLY A 322 -7.15 -38.62 -5.65
CA GLY A 322 -7.15 -37.18 -5.93
C GLY A 322 -7.52 -36.84 -7.38
N VAL A 323 -7.27 -37.77 -8.30
CA VAL A 323 -7.59 -37.66 -9.74
C VAL A 323 -8.93 -38.35 -10.12
N SER A 324 -9.52 -39.18 -9.26
CA SER A 324 -10.68 -40.05 -9.57
C SER A 324 -12.03 -39.32 -9.66
N LEU A 325 -12.92 -39.88 -10.51
CA LEU A 325 -14.28 -39.43 -10.83
C LEU A 325 -15.20 -39.24 -9.60
N GLU A 326 -14.93 -39.94 -8.49
CA GLU A 326 -15.70 -39.84 -7.24
C GLU A 326 -15.55 -38.47 -6.56
N ASN A 327 -14.36 -37.88 -6.60
CA ASN A 327 -14.15 -36.52 -6.09
C ASN A 327 -14.91 -35.48 -6.92
N ILE A 328 -15.00 -35.67 -8.24
CA ILE A 328 -15.77 -34.78 -9.11
C ILE A 328 -17.27 -34.93 -8.83
N ASN A 329 -17.76 -36.15 -8.60
CA ASN A 329 -19.14 -36.40 -8.20
C ASN A 329 -19.44 -35.82 -6.80
N ALA A 330 -18.53 -35.97 -5.83
CA ALA A 330 -18.66 -35.38 -4.50
C ALA A 330 -18.70 -33.84 -4.56
N ILE A 331 -17.84 -33.23 -5.40
CA ILE A 331 -17.86 -31.78 -5.64
C ILE A 331 -19.17 -31.34 -6.28
N PHE A 332 -19.71 -32.12 -7.22
CA PHE A 332 -21.00 -31.85 -7.86
C PHE A 332 -22.15 -31.88 -6.84
N VAL A 333 -22.28 -32.97 -6.08
CA VAL A 333 -23.35 -33.15 -5.09
C VAL A 333 -23.26 -32.14 -3.95
N GLN A 334 -22.06 -31.83 -3.45
CA GLN A 334 -21.88 -30.85 -2.36
C GLN A 334 -22.20 -29.41 -2.81
N LYS A 335 -21.92 -29.05 -4.06
CA LYS A 335 -22.03 -27.66 -4.55
C LYS A 335 -23.18 -27.43 -5.53
N GLN A 336 -24.08 -28.39 -5.70
CA GLN A 336 -25.21 -28.30 -6.64
C GLN A 336 -26.16 -27.13 -6.33
N ASN A 337 -26.30 -26.79 -5.05
CA ASN A 337 -27.17 -25.71 -4.56
C ASN A 337 -26.55 -24.31 -4.67
N ASP A 338 -25.22 -24.21 -4.59
CA ASP A 338 -24.45 -22.96 -4.74
C ASP A 338 -23.14 -23.23 -5.49
N PRO A 339 -23.20 -23.32 -6.82
CA PRO A 339 -22.03 -23.64 -7.63
C PRO A 339 -21.03 -22.48 -7.59
N PRO A 340 -19.71 -22.73 -7.54
CA PRO A 340 -18.70 -21.68 -7.54
C PRO A 340 -18.69 -20.96 -8.89
N LEU A 341 -19.33 -19.79 -8.95
CA LEU A 341 -19.45 -18.98 -10.15
C LEU A 341 -18.22 -18.08 -10.35
N TRP A 342 -17.89 -17.77 -11.61
CA TRP A 342 -16.90 -16.74 -11.92
C TRP A 342 -17.47 -15.34 -11.62
N LYS A 343 -16.59 -14.37 -11.31
CA LYS A 343 -17.01 -12.97 -11.12
C LYS A 343 -17.71 -12.47 -12.39
N ASN A 344 -18.92 -11.92 -12.25
CA ASN A 344 -19.81 -11.45 -13.32
C ASN A 344 -20.47 -12.55 -14.17
N HIS A 345 -20.39 -13.83 -13.78
CA HIS A 345 -21.26 -14.85 -14.35
C HIS A 345 -22.64 -14.79 -13.70
N PRO A 346 -23.71 -14.93 -14.49
CA PRO A 346 -25.03 -14.97 -13.93
C PRO A 346 -25.34 -16.32 -13.26
N PRO A 347 -26.32 -16.35 -12.34
CA PRO A 347 -26.56 -17.49 -11.46
C PRO A 347 -26.93 -18.77 -12.22
N VAL A 348 -27.84 -18.70 -13.20
CA VAL A 348 -28.31 -19.91 -13.90
C VAL A 348 -27.32 -20.36 -14.97
N ALA A 349 -26.91 -19.46 -15.87
CA ALA A 349 -26.00 -19.85 -16.95
C ALA A 349 -24.60 -20.21 -16.42
N GLY A 350 -24.17 -19.60 -15.31
CA GLY A 350 -22.95 -19.95 -14.61
C GLY A 350 -23.02 -21.34 -13.96
N ALA A 351 -24.16 -21.71 -13.36
CA ALA A 351 -24.38 -23.04 -12.80
C ALA A 351 -24.36 -24.14 -13.88
N ILE A 352 -24.98 -23.88 -15.03
CA ILE A 352 -24.96 -24.80 -16.19
C ILE A 352 -23.55 -24.90 -16.77
N SER A 353 -22.84 -23.78 -16.91
CA SER A 353 -21.44 -23.77 -17.37
C SER A 353 -20.51 -24.54 -16.44
N TRP A 354 -20.71 -24.42 -15.12
CA TRP A 354 -20.00 -25.21 -14.11
C TRP A 354 -20.31 -26.70 -14.22
N SER A 355 -21.59 -27.08 -14.37
CA SER A 355 -21.99 -28.47 -14.62
C SER A 355 -21.33 -29.03 -15.88
N ARG A 356 -21.39 -28.31 -17.00
CA ARG A 356 -20.74 -28.71 -18.26
C ARG A 356 -19.24 -28.80 -18.14
N PHE A 357 -18.60 -27.92 -17.37
CA PHE A 357 -17.17 -27.99 -17.10
C PHE A 357 -16.80 -29.29 -16.37
N LEU A 358 -17.54 -29.65 -15.32
CA LEU A 358 -17.32 -30.91 -14.61
C LEU A 358 -17.61 -32.12 -15.51
N PHE A 359 -18.66 -32.06 -16.32
CA PHE A 359 -19.00 -33.09 -17.30
C PHE A 359 -17.92 -33.27 -18.37
N HIS A 360 -17.39 -32.18 -18.94
CA HIS A 360 -16.30 -32.23 -19.92
C HIS A 360 -15.02 -32.82 -19.31
N LYS A 361 -14.72 -32.51 -18.04
CA LYS A 361 -13.60 -33.10 -17.31
C LYS A 361 -13.77 -34.62 -17.18
N ILE A 362 -14.94 -35.08 -16.76
CA ILE A 362 -15.29 -36.51 -16.65
C ILE A 362 -15.28 -37.21 -18.02
N LYS A 363 -15.84 -36.57 -19.06
CA LYS A 363 -15.90 -37.08 -20.43
C LYS A 363 -14.50 -37.23 -21.05
N HIS A 364 -13.61 -36.27 -20.85
CA HIS A 364 -12.25 -36.35 -21.35
C HIS A 364 -11.47 -37.50 -20.69
N THR A 365 -11.65 -37.69 -19.38
CA THR A 365 -11.08 -38.82 -18.63
C THR A 365 -11.59 -40.16 -19.16
N ILE A 366 -12.91 -40.34 -19.38
CA ILE A 366 -13.46 -41.62 -19.86
C ILE A 366 -13.10 -41.94 -21.32
N VAL A 367 -12.98 -40.93 -22.20
CA VAL A 367 -12.59 -41.13 -23.60
C VAL A 367 -11.17 -41.68 -23.71
N ARG A 368 -10.25 -41.26 -22.84
CA ARG A 368 -8.90 -41.85 -22.75
C ARG A 368 -8.93 -43.29 -22.21
N PHE A 369 -9.85 -43.61 -21.32
CA PHE A 369 -10.05 -45.00 -20.88
C PHE A 369 -10.68 -45.89 -21.97
N GLN A 370 -11.38 -45.31 -22.96
CA GLN A 370 -11.89 -46.05 -24.13
C GLN A 370 -10.81 -46.48 -25.12
N GLU A 371 -9.66 -45.80 -25.15
CA GLU A 371 -8.53 -46.16 -26.03
C GLU A 371 -7.81 -47.45 -25.58
N VAL A 372 -8.08 -47.95 -24.36
CA VAL A 372 -7.51 -49.18 -23.80
C VAL A 372 -8.64 -50.18 -23.50
N GLU A 373 -9.05 -50.92 -24.53
CA GLU A 373 -10.23 -51.79 -24.52
C GLU A 373 -10.18 -52.89 -23.44
N GLU A 374 -8.99 -53.39 -23.09
CA GLU A 374 -8.76 -54.40 -22.05
C GLU A 374 -9.10 -53.90 -20.63
N MET A 375 -8.96 -52.60 -20.33
CA MET A 375 -9.25 -52.06 -18.99
C MET A 375 -10.75 -51.83 -18.74
N LEU A 376 -11.52 -51.49 -19.78
CA LEU A 376 -12.97 -51.32 -19.68
C LEU A 376 -13.75 -52.65 -19.65
N ALA A 377 -13.16 -53.72 -20.18
CA ALA A 377 -13.75 -55.06 -20.13
C ALA A 377 -13.66 -55.71 -18.74
N SER A 378 -12.76 -55.23 -17.88
CA SER A 378 -12.61 -55.67 -16.49
C SER A 378 -13.86 -55.35 -15.63
N GLU A 379 -14.09 -56.10 -14.55
CA GLU A 379 -15.22 -55.85 -13.63
C GLU A 379 -15.20 -54.42 -13.07
N ARG A 380 -14.02 -53.92 -12.68
CA ARG A 380 -13.82 -52.53 -12.23
C ARG A 380 -14.09 -51.50 -13.32
N GLY A 381 -13.76 -51.81 -14.58
CA GLY A 381 -14.06 -50.95 -15.73
C GLY A 381 -15.56 -50.81 -16.00
N LYS A 382 -16.33 -51.89 -15.80
CA LYS A 382 -17.79 -51.88 -15.90
C LYS A 382 -18.43 -51.05 -14.78
N GLU A 383 -17.91 -51.13 -13.55
CA GLU A 383 -18.35 -50.30 -12.42
C GLU A 383 -18.09 -48.81 -12.68
N VAL A 384 -16.88 -48.44 -13.13
CA VAL A 384 -16.53 -47.04 -13.47
C VAL A 384 -17.40 -46.50 -14.61
N LYS A 385 -17.71 -47.34 -15.61
CA LYS A 385 -18.64 -46.98 -16.70
C LYS A 385 -20.06 -46.73 -16.19
N GLN A 386 -20.56 -47.53 -15.25
CA GLN A 386 -21.87 -47.31 -14.63
C GLN A 386 -21.91 -46.04 -13.79
N ILE A 387 -20.86 -45.77 -13.00
CA ILE A 387 -20.73 -44.52 -12.23
C ILE A 387 -20.69 -43.32 -13.17
N TYR A 388 -19.91 -43.37 -14.25
CA TYR A 388 -19.88 -42.34 -15.29
C TYR A 388 -21.27 -42.08 -15.89
N LEU A 389 -21.98 -43.14 -16.29
CA LEU A 389 -23.31 -43.01 -16.88
C LEU A 389 -24.33 -42.42 -15.90
N ASN A 390 -24.26 -42.79 -14.62
CA ASN A 390 -25.12 -42.24 -13.59
C ASN A 390 -24.84 -40.74 -13.34
N VAL A 391 -23.57 -40.37 -13.20
CA VAL A 391 -23.15 -38.95 -13.02
C VAL A 391 -23.48 -38.11 -14.26
N ALA A 392 -23.26 -38.64 -15.46
CA ALA A 392 -23.64 -37.99 -16.72
C ALA A 392 -25.14 -37.73 -16.80
N LYS A 393 -25.96 -38.69 -16.36
CA LYS A 393 -27.42 -38.56 -16.31
C LYS A 393 -27.85 -37.49 -15.30
N GLN A 394 -27.29 -37.51 -14.09
CA GLN A 394 -27.57 -36.52 -13.04
C GLN A 394 -27.18 -35.10 -13.44
N MET A 395 -26.00 -34.91 -14.06
CA MET A 395 -25.55 -33.60 -14.55
C MET A 395 -26.45 -33.08 -15.68
N LYS A 396 -26.89 -33.96 -16.59
CA LYS A 396 -27.81 -33.58 -17.67
C LYS A 396 -29.20 -33.21 -17.13
N GLU A 397 -29.76 -34.00 -16.22
CA GLU A 397 -31.04 -33.69 -15.56
C GLU A 397 -30.98 -32.36 -14.80
N TYR A 398 -29.85 -32.04 -14.17
CA TYR A 398 -29.61 -30.75 -13.52
C TYR A 398 -29.58 -29.58 -14.53
N GLU A 399 -28.87 -29.74 -15.65
CA GLU A 399 -28.84 -28.72 -16.72
C GLU A 399 -30.23 -28.47 -17.30
N ASP A 400 -30.98 -29.53 -17.60
CA ASP A 400 -32.32 -29.46 -18.17
C ASP A 400 -33.34 -28.83 -17.18
N GLN A 401 -33.23 -29.16 -15.88
CA GLN A 401 -34.07 -28.60 -14.83
C GLN A 401 -33.78 -27.10 -14.62
N LYS A 402 -32.50 -26.71 -14.53
CA LYS A 402 -32.09 -25.30 -14.34
C LYS A 402 -32.47 -24.45 -15.54
N TYR A 403 -32.30 -24.96 -16.75
CA TYR A 403 -32.71 -24.27 -17.96
C TYR A 403 -34.24 -24.10 -18.04
N SER A 404 -35.01 -25.14 -17.69
CA SER A 404 -36.48 -25.06 -17.69
C SER A 404 -37.02 -24.06 -16.68
N GLN A 405 -36.49 -24.06 -15.45
CA GLN A 405 -36.83 -23.08 -14.42
C GLN A 405 -36.56 -21.65 -14.89
N TRP A 406 -35.36 -21.42 -15.43
CA TRP A 406 -34.99 -20.10 -15.95
C TRP A 406 -35.87 -19.64 -17.11
N ARG A 407 -36.20 -20.54 -18.05
CA ARG A 407 -37.05 -20.21 -19.20
C ARG A 407 -38.44 -19.78 -18.73
N ASP A 408 -39.06 -20.57 -17.85
CA ASP A 408 -40.42 -20.33 -17.38
C ASP A 408 -40.48 -19.06 -16.50
N GLU A 409 -39.48 -18.82 -15.65
CA GLU A 409 -39.34 -17.58 -14.88
C GLU A 409 -39.13 -16.36 -15.79
N THR A 410 -38.25 -16.48 -16.79
CA THR A 410 -37.95 -15.39 -17.73
C THR A 410 -39.17 -15.01 -18.56
N GLU A 411 -39.96 -15.98 -19.04
CA GLU A 411 -41.18 -15.72 -19.82
C GLU A 411 -42.28 -15.05 -19.00
N GLN A 412 -42.40 -15.36 -17.70
CA GLN A 412 -43.40 -14.74 -16.82
C GLN A 412 -42.99 -13.34 -16.33
N ILE A 413 -41.72 -13.18 -15.98
CA ILE A 413 -41.22 -11.99 -15.28
C ILE A 413 -40.82 -10.88 -16.27
N LEU A 414 -40.28 -11.24 -17.44
CA LEU A 414 -39.78 -10.25 -18.41
C LEU A 414 -40.86 -9.25 -18.88
N PRO A 415 -42.11 -9.66 -19.19
CA PRO A 415 -43.17 -8.71 -19.53
C PRO A 415 -43.49 -7.74 -18.38
N GLN A 416 -43.57 -8.24 -17.15
CA GLN A 416 -43.87 -7.44 -15.95
C GLN A 416 -42.75 -6.43 -15.65
N LEU A 417 -41.48 -6.83 -15.81
CA LEU A 417 -40.33 -5.94 -15.60
C LEU A 417 -40.24 -4.84 -16.67
N MET A 418 -40.70 -5.11 -17.89
CA MET A 418 -40.70 -4.13 -18.98
C MET A 418 -41.82 -3.08 -18.85
N GLU A 419 -42.85 -3.36 -18.06
CA GLU A 419 -43.93 -2.41 -17.70
C GLU A 419 -43.54 -1.42 -16.59
N ASN A 420 -42.43 -1.68 -15.88
CA ASN A 420 -41.92 -0.78 -14.85
C ASN A 420 -41.61 0.62 -15.40
N THR A 421 -41.94 1.64 -14.61
CA THR A 421 -41.66 3.03 -14.96
C THR A 421 -40.16 3.34 -14.86
N LEU A 422 -39.67 4.34 -15.59
CA LEU A 422 -38.22 4.60 -15.71
C LEU A 422 -37.56 5.13 -14.43
N LEU A 423 -38.33 5.76 -13.53
CA LEU A 423 -37.82 6.45 -12.34
C LEU A 423 -38.57 6.00 -11.09
N ASN A 424 -37.84 5.65 -10.03
CA ASN A 424 -38.36 5.46 -8.68
C ASN A 424 -38.18 6.75 -7.88
N VAL A 425 -39.15 7.00 -7.01
CA VAL A 425 -39.11 8.09 -6.04
C VAL A 425 -38.89 7.47 -4.67
N SER A 426 -37.70 7.65 -4.10
CA SER A 426 -37.46 7.37 -2.68
C SER A 426 -37.65 8.66 -1.90
N SER A 427 -38.72 8.75 -1.12
CA SER A 427 -38.85 9.76 -0.07
C SER A 427 -37.95 9.35 1.09
N VAL A 428 -36.93 10.15 1.39
CA VAL A 428 -36.19 9.97 2.64
C VAL A 428 -37.04 10.63 3.73
N THR A 429 -37.44 9.83 4.72
CA THR A 429 -38.12 10.16 6.00
C THR A 429 -39.59 10.63 5.97
N GLU A 430 -40.41 9.95 6.78
CA GLU A 430 -41.82 10.24 7.13
C GLU A 430 -42.00 11.45 8.08
N GLU A 431 -41.02 12.35 8.19
CA GLU A 431 -41.16 13.51 9.08
C GLU A 431 -41.20 14.85 8.33
N SER A 432 -42.38 15.46 8.39
CA SER A 432 -42.70 16.85 8.05
C SER A 432 -42.45 17.28 6.59
N VAL A 433 -43.55 17.23 5.84
CA VAL A 433 -43.74 17.89 4.54
C VAL A 433 -43.56 19.40 4.70
N THR A 434 -42.35 19.93 4.50
CA THR A 434 -42.17 21.37 4.23
C THR A 434 -41.07 21.71 3.22
N THR A 435 -40.17 20.80 2.85
CA THR A 435 -39.23 21.08 1.75
C THR A 435 -39.10 19.89 0.79
N LYS A 436 -39.36 20.14 -0.51
CA LYS A 436 -39.17 19.21 -1.63
C LYS A 436 -37.70 18.79 -1.86
N LYS A 437 -36.81 19.10 -0.91
CA LYS A 437 -35.40 18.69 -0.86
C LYS A 437 -35.23 17.19 -0.59
N SER A 438 -36.20 16.53 0.05
CA SER A 438 -36.05 15.13 0.51
C SER A 438 -36.43 14.05 -0.52
N VAL A 439 -36.70 14.43 -1.77
CA VAL A 439 -37.13 13.47 -2.79
C VAL A 439 -35.97 13.16 -3.73
N ARG A 440 -35.46 11.94 -3.60
CA ARG A 440 -34.41 11.42 -4.47
C ARG A 440 -35.03 10.56 -5.56
N PHE A 441 -34.86 10.99 -6.81
CA PHE A 441 -35.16 10.18 -7.98
C PHE A 441 -34.02 9.20 -8.24
N THR A 442 -34.35 7.92 -8.43
CA THR A 442 -33.38 6.89 -8.84
C THR A 442 -33.86 6.24 -10.13
N VAL A 443 -32.95 5.85 -11.02
CA VAL A 443 -33.32 5.11 -12.23
C VAL A 443 -33.84 3.73 -11.81
N ASN A 444 -35.10 3.44 -12.16
CA ASN A 444 -35.73 2.16 -11.86
C ASN A 444 -35.38 1.14 -12.95
N PHE A 445 -34.14 0.64 -12.88
CA PHE A 445 -33.70 -0.49 -13.68
C PHE A 445 -33.52 -1.69 -12.76
N PRO A 446 -34.46 -2.66 -12.78
CA PRO A 446 -34.38 -3.83 -11.91
C PRO A 446 -33.07 -4.59 -12.16
N PRO A 447 -32.29 -4.94 -11.11
CA PRO A 447 -31.06 -5.73 -11.28
C PRO A 447 -31.34 -7.07 -11.97
N MET A 448 -32.52 -7.63 -11.71
CA MET A 448 -33.05 -8.82 -12.36
C MET A 448 -33.13 -8.71 -13.90
N LEU A 449 -33.42 -7.52 -14.45
CA LEU A 449 -33.44 -7.32 -15.90
C LEU A 449 -32.02 -7.36 -16.49
N GLN A 450 -31.03 -6.87 -15.75
CA GLN A 450 -29.62 -7.00 -16.14
C GLN A 450 -29.16 -8.45 -16.11
N GLU A 451 -29.54 -9.18 -15.06
CA GLU A 451 -29.26 -10.60 -14.89
C GLU A 451 -29.86 -11.40 -16.06
N ILE A 452 -31.14 -11.21 -16.37
CA ILE A 452 -31.82 -11.85 -17.52
C ILE A 452 -31.11 -11.53 -18.84
N ILE A 453 -30.71 -10.27 -19.09
CA ILE A 453 -29.97 -9.90 -20.31
C ILE A 453 -28.64 -10.64 -20.41
N THR A 454 -27.89 -10.71 -19.31
CA THR A 454 -26.62 -11.43 -19.28
C THR A 454 -26.83 -12.94 -19.44
N GLU A 455 -27.83 -13.51 -18.77
CA GLU A 455 -28.19 -14.93 -18.87
C GLU A 455 -28.59 -15.31 -20.29
N THR A 456 -29.44 -14.52 -20.93
CA THR A 456 -29.88 -14.72 -22.31
C THR A 456 -28.69 -14.88 -23.26
N LYS A 457 -27.65 -14.05 -23.13
CA LYS A 457 -26.44 -14.13 -23.96
C LYS A 457 -25.60 -15.37 -23.66
N TYR A 458 -25.44 -15.73 -22.39
CA TYR A 458 -24.70 -16.93 -21.99
C TYR A 458 -25.47 -18.21 -22.37
N MET A 459 -26.80 -18.22 -22.30
CA MET A 459 -27.63 -19.36 -22.73
C MET A 459 -27.55 -19.57 -24.25
N GLU A 460 -27.53 -18.49 -25.04
CA GLU A 460 -27.33 -18.55 -26.49
C GLU A 460 -25.92 -19.08 -26.84
N GLN A 461 -24.88 -18.65 -26.12
CA GLN A 461 -23.51 -19.19 -26.26
C GLN A 461 -23.40 -20.67 -25.87
N LEU A 462 -24.20 -21.11 -24.89
CA LEU A 462 -24.32 -22.51 -24.48
C LEU A 462 -25.17 -23.35 -25.45
N GLY A 463 -25.77 -22.74 -26.49
CA GLY A 463 -26.52 -23.44 -27.54
C GLY A 463 -27.94 -23.85 -27.15
N PHE A 464 -28.51 -23.28 -26.09
CA PHE A 464 -29.92 -23.50 -25.74
C PHE A 464 -30.84 -22.58 -26.55
N PRO A 465 -32.08 -23.01 -26.86
CA PRO A 465 -33.07 -22.11 -27.45
C PRO A 465 -33.48 -21.05 -26.43
N VAL A 466 -33.43 -19.78 -26.79
CA VAL A 466 -33.73 -18.68 -25.87
C VAL A 466 -35.08 -18.05 -26.24
N PRO A 467 -35.94 -17.68 -25.27
CA PRO A 467 -37.21 -17.01 -25.56
C PRO A 467 -37.02 -15.76 -26.42
N GLU A 468 -37.91 -15.56 -27.40
CA GLU A 468 -37.75 -14.49 -28.40
C GLU A 468 -37.75 -13.08 -27.78
N MET A 469 -38.56 -12.88 -26.74
CA MET A 469 -38.62 -11.62 -26.00
C MET A 469 -37.31 -11.34 -25.25
N ALA A 470 -36.72 -12.36 -24.63
CA ALA A 470 -35.43 -12.23 -23.92
C ALA A 470 -34.30 -11.91 -24.91
N ARG A 471 -34.29 -12.56 -26.08
CA ARG A 471 -33.35 -12.28 -27.17
C ARG A 471 -33.48 -10.85 -27.69
N TYR A 472 -34.70 -10.35 -27.91
CA TYR A 472 -34.94 -8.97 -28.33
C TYR A 472 -34.43 -7.95 -27.31
N VAL A 473 -34.68 -8.17 -26.01
CA VAL A 473 -34.20 -7.29 -24.93
C VAL A 473 -32.68 -7.32 -24.82
N ALA A 474 -32.04 -8.48 -24.96
CA ALA A 474 -30.58 -8.61 -24.92
C ALA A 474 -29.88 -7.91 -26.11
N LEU A 475 -30.47 -7.95 -27.30
CA LEU A 475 -29.98 -7.19 -28.47
C LEU A 475 -29.99 -5.67 -28.22
N GLN A 476 -30.93 -5.19 -27.40
CA GLN A 476 -31.09 -3.77 -27.07
C GLN A 476 -30.30 -3.32 -25.83
N GLU A 477 -29.53 -4.20 -25.19
CA GLU A 477 -28.75 -3.89 -23.98
C GLU A 477 -27.91 -2.60 -24.12
N LYS A 478 -27.14 -2.46 -25.21
CA LYS A 478 -26.32 -1.26 -25.45
C LYS A 478 -27.15 0.02 -25.44
N ARG A 479 -28.39 -0.04 -25.93
CA ARG A 479 -29.33 1.08 -25.96
C ARG A 479 -29.84 1.39 -24.54
N TYR A 480 -30.22 0.36 -23.78
CA TYR A 480 -30.65 0.52 -22.38
C TYR A 480 -29.54 1.05 -21.49
N LEU A 481 -28.32 0.51 -21.58
CA LEU A 481 -27.15 0.99 -20.84
C LEU A 481 -26.87 2.47 -21.15
N ARG A 482 -27.00 2.89 -22.41
CA ARG A 482 -26.84 4.31 -22.80
C ARG A 482 -27.93 5.18 -22.17
N TYR A 483 -29.17 4.73 -22.12
CA TYR A 483 -30.26 5.44 -21.46
C TYR A 483 -30.09 5.51 -19.94
N ILE A 484 -29.72 4.41 -19.29
CA ILE A 484 -29.44 4.35 -17.85
C ILE A 484 -28.32 5.30 -17.48
N ASN A 485 -27.19 5.26 -18.21
CA ASN A 485 -26.06 6.13 -17.91
C ASN A 485 -26.43 7.61 -18.08
N ARG A 486 -27.16 7.96 -19.16
CA ARG A 486 -27.61 9.34 -19.37
C ARG A 486 -28.60 9.81 -18.30
N LEU A 487 -29.53 8.96 -17.89
CA LEU A 487 -30.47 9.26 -16.79
C LEU A 487 -29.72 9.41 -15.46
N LYS A 488 -28.78 8.51 -15.14
CA LYS A 488 -27.94 8.61 -13.92
C LYS A 488 -27.15 9.92 -13.90
N ILE A 489 -26.40 10.24 -14.96
CA ILE A 489 -25.64 11.49 -15.06
C ILE A 489 -26.55 12.72 -14.88
N MET A 490 -27.73 12.72 -15.48
CA MET A 490 -28.70 13.79 -15.36
C MET A 490 -29.26 13.92 -13.94
N LEU A 491 -29.62 12.80 -13.30
CA LEU A 491 -30.13 12.78 -11.92
C LEU A 491 -29.05 13.20 -10.93
N ASP A 492 -27.81 12.72 -11.09
CA ASP A 492 -26.68 13.11 -10.25
C ASP A 492 -26.39 14.61 -10.36
N ARG A 493 -26.52 15.20 -11.57
CA ARG A 493 -26.43 16.66 -11.76
C ARG A 493 -27.53 17.39 -10.99
N TYR A 494 -28.77 16.90 -11.07
CA TYR A 494 -29.88 17.48 -10.32
C TYR A 494 -29.68 17.37 -8.80
N HIS A 495 -29.28 16.21 -8.26
CA HIS A 495 -29.04 16.04 -6.83
C HIS A 495 -27.92 16.93 -6.32
N ARG A 496 -26.80 17.04 -7.05
CA ARG A 496 -25.72 17.98 -6.70
C ARG A 496 -26.23 19.41 -6.63
N LEU A 497 -27.06 19.85 -7.58
CA LEU A 497 -27.63 21.19 -7.53
C LEU A 497 -28.54 21.39 -6.32
N MET A 498 -29.32 20.37 -5.93
CA MET A 498 -30.17 20.44 -4.75
C MET A 498 -29.37 20.47 -3.43
N GLU A 499 -28.19 19.83 -3.38
CA GLU A 499 -27.29 19.85 -2.23
C GLU A 499 -26.61 21.21 -2.02
N ILE A 500 -26.25 21.92 -3.09
CA ILE A 500 -25.53 23.20 -3.00
C ILE A 500 -26.47 24.35 -2.57
N LEU A 501 -27.77 24.25 -2.85
CA LEU A 501 -28.73 25.33 -2.59
C LEU A 501 -28.99 25.54 -1.09
N ASN A 502 -28.90 26.79 -0.62
CA ASN A 502 -29.29 27.17 0.74
C ASN A 502 -30.81 27.16 0.92
N GLU A 503 -31.31 27.15 2.17
CA GLU A 503 -32.76 27.13 2.44
C GLU A 503 -33.51 28.31 1.79
N ALA A 504 -32.93 29.51 1.83
CA ALA A 504 -33.47 30.70 1.19
C ALA A 504 -33.48 30.59 -0.35
N GLU A 505 -32.44 30.01 -0.95
CA GLU A 505 -32.35 29.79 -2.39
C GLU A 505 -33.29 28.68 -2.87
N THR A 506 -33.54 27.69 -2.01
CA THR A 506 -34.50 26.60 -2.27
C THR A 506 -35.92 27.15 -2.34
N LYS A 507 -36.28 28.05 -1.42
CA LYS A 507 -37.58 28.74 -1.43
C LYS A 507 -37.70 29.67 -2.65
N LEU A 508 -36.62 30.36 -3.01
CA LEU A 508 -36.56 31.23 -4.18
C LEU A 508 -36.80 30.47 -5.49
N LEU A 509 -36.22 29.29 -5.62
CA LEU A 509 -36.26 28.47 -6.82
C LEU A 509 -37.38 27.42 -6.81
N ASP A 510 -38.29 27.42 -5.83
CA ASP A 510 -39.31 26.37 -5.69
C ASP A 510 -40.18 26.21 -6.95
N ASP A 511 -40.55 27.30 -7.63
CA ASP A 511 -41.30 27.23 -8.89
C ASP A 511 -40.52 26.53 -10.01
N HIS A 512 -39.23 26.83 -10.15
CA HIS A 512 -38.35 26.19 -11.13
C HIS A 512 -38.09 24.72 -10.78
N ILE A 513 -38.01 24.41 -9.48
CA ILE A 513 -37.93 23.04 -8.97
C ILE A 513 -39.24 22.30 -9.27
N GLN A 514 -40.40 22.94 -9.12
CA GLN A 514 -41.70 22.37 -9.49
C GLN A 514 -41.79 22.07 -10.99
N GLU A 515 -41.34 22.99 -11.84
CA GLU A 515 -41.29 22.77 -13.29
C GLU A 515 -40.41 21.55 -13.64
N LEU A 516 -39.20 21.44 -13.07
CA LEU A 516 -38.35 20.26 -13.23
C LEU A 516 -39.03 18.98 -12.73
N TRP A 517 -39.74 19.06 -11.62
CA TRP A 517 -40.53 17.97 -11.07
C TRP A 517 -41.65 17.52 -12.00
N THR A 518 -42.35 18.45 -12.67
CA THR A 518 -43.38 18.07 -13.66
C THR A 518 -42.77 17.32 -14.85
N VAL A 519 -41.58 17.73 -15.28
CA VAL A 519 -40.81 17.01 -16.31
C VAL A 519 -40.46 15.61 -15.80
N PHE A 520 -39.86 15.46 -14.61
CA PHE A 520 -39.50 14.15 -14.05
C PHE A 520 -40.72 13.26 -13.76
N LYS A 521 -41.87 13.82 -13.38
CA LYS A 521 -43.12 13.09 -13.13
C LYS A 521 -43.61 12.35 -14.38
N SER A 522 -43.32 12.86 -15.57
CA SER A 522 -43.62 12.14 -16.82
C SER A 522 -42.80 10.84 -16.96
N GLY A 523 -41.55 10.82 -16.47
CA GLY A 523 -40.71 9.62 -16.41
C GLY A 523 -41.08 8.63 -15.31
N HIS A 524 -41.70 9.10 -14.22
CA HIS A 524 -42.16 8.26 -13.11
C HIS A 524 -43.55 7.64 -13.33
N ARG A 525 -44.45 8.27 -14.10
CA ARG A 525 -45.85 7.82 -14.25
C ARG A 525 -46.24 7.31 -15.64
N ARG A 526 -45.60 7.77 -16.71
CA ARG A 526 -46.08 7.52 -18.09
C ARG A 526 -45.12 6.76 -18.98
N LEU A 527 -43.82 6.79 -18.67
CA LEU A 527 -42.81 6.15 -19.49
C LEU A 527 -42.37 4.84 -18.83
N ASN A 528 -42.50 3.75 -19.57
CA ASN A 528 -41.94 2.44 -19.25
C ASN A 528 -40.77 2.11 -20.21
N TRP A 529 -40.05 1.01 -19.96
CA TRP A 529 -38.87 0.62 -20.75
C TRP A 529 -39.21 0.16 -22.18
N ASN A 530 -40.50 -0.03 -22.50
CA ASN A 530 -41.02 -0.29 -23.85
C ASN A 530 -41.25 0.99 -24.68
N CYS A 531 -41.27 2.17 -24.05
CA CYS A 531 -41.55 3.43 -24.75
C CYS A 531 -40.41 3.84 -25.70
N LEU A 532 -40.73 4.13 -26.97
CA LEU A 532 -39.78 4.70 -27.94
C LEU A 532 -39.36 6.15 -27.58
N GLY A 533 -40.10 6.82 -26.70
CA GLY A 533 -39.90 8.21 -26.30
C GLY A 533 -38.81 8.47 -25.24
N ILE A 534 -38.10 7.44 -24.73
CA ILE A 534 -37.09 7.58 -23.66
C ILE A 534 -35.98 8.57 -24.06
N GLY A 535 -35.50 8.51 -25.31
CA GLY A 535 -34.45 9.41 -25.80
C GLY A 535 -34.88 10.89 -25.77
N ASN A 536 -36.09 11.19 -26.20
CA ASN A 536 -36.65 12.55 -26.19
C ASN A 536 -36.88 13.05 -24.76
N PHE A 537 -37.32 12.17 -23.86
CA PHE A 537 -37.46 12.47 -22.44
C PHE A 537 -36.12 12.83 -21.80
N ILE A 538 -35.07 12.02 -22.04
CA ILE A 538 -33.71 12.30 -21.54
C ILE A 538 -33.21 13.64 -22.05
N MET A 539 -33.41 13.94 -23.34
CA MET A 539 -32.97 15.20 -23.93
C MET A 539 -33.68 16.40 -23.27
N ARG A 540 -35.02 16.37 -23.18
CA ARG A 540 -35.82 17.44 -22.56
C ARG A 540 -35.45 17.63 -21.09
N SER A 541 -35.29 16.54 -20.36
CA SER A 541 -34.93 16.56 -18.93
C SER A 541 -33.50 17.09 -18.73
N THR A 542 -32.55 16.69 -19.58
CA THR A 542 -31.17 17.19 -19.52
C THR A 542 -31.10 18.69 -19.85
N GLU A 543 -31.87 19.15 -20.83
CA GLU A 543 -31.93 20.57 -21.18
C GLU A 543 -32.57 21.41 -20.06
N ALA A 544 -33.63 20.90 -19.44
CA ALA A 544 -34.28 21.55 -18.30
C ALA A 544 -33.32 21.65 -17.09
N VAL A 545 -32.62 20.55 -16.74
CA VAL A 545 -31.60 20.56 -15.68
C VAL A 545 -30.46 21.52 -16.02
N LYS A 546 -30.00 21.59 -17.27
CA LYS A 546 -28.96 22.54 -17.70
C LYS A 546 -29.41 23.99 -17.58
N LYS A 547 -30.66 24.30 -17.93
CA LYS A 547 -31.25 25.64 -17.75
C LYS A 547 -31.29 26.03 -16.26
N PHE A 548 -31.68 25.08 -15.41
CA PHE A 548 -31.68 25.27 -13.96
C PHE A 548 -30.27 25.44 -13.39
N GLU A 549 -29.31 24.62 -13.81
CA GLU A 549 -27.89 24.72 -13.43
C GLU A 549 -27.31 26.12 -13.72
N LEU A 550 -27.58 26.64 -14.93
CA LEU A 550 -27.15 27.99 -15.32
C LEU A 550 -27.80 29.08 -14.46
N LEU A 551 -29.05 28.88 -14.01
CA LEU A 551 -29.73 29.81 -13.11
C LEU A 551 -29.10 29.78 -11.71
N VAL A 552 -28.85 28.59 -11.16
CA VAL A 552 -28.21 28.40 -9.85
C VAL A 552 -26.81 29.02 -9.83
N HIS A 553 -25.95 28.71 -10.82
CA HIS A 553 -24.60 29.29 -10.88
C HIS A 553 -24.60 30.81 -10.94
N ARG A 554 -25.58 31.43 -11.61
CA ARG A 554 -25.69 32.89 -11.67
C ARG A 554 -26.14 33.48 -10.33
N ILE A 555 -27.05 32.82 -9.62
CA ILE A 555 -27.47 33.24 -8.27
C ILE A 555 -26.30 33.13 -7.31
N HIS A 556 -25.53 32.04 -7.37
CA HIS A 556 -24.33 31.87 -6.55
C HIS A 556 -23.25 32.89 -6.85
N ARG A 557 -23.00 33.22 -8.13
CA ARG A 557 -22.09 34.30 -8.49
C ARG A 557 -22.53 35.65 -7.92
N ASN A 558 -23.82 35.97 -7.98
CA ASN A 558 -24.35 37.20 -7.37
C ASN A 558 -24.25 37.16 -5.83
N SER A 559 -24.49 36.00 -5.21
CA SER A 559 -24.33 35.78 -3.77
C SER A 559 -22.87 35.96 -3.33
N GLU A 560 -21.91 35.49 -4.14
CA GLU A 560 -20.47 35.69 -3.93
C GLU A 560 -20.10 37.17 -4.07
N ASP A 561 -20.60 37.87 -5.09
CA ASP A 561 -20.38 39.31 -5.26
C ASP A 561 -20.93 40.12 -4.07
N ILE A 562 -22.11 39.76 -3.55
CA ILE A 562 -22.69 40.36 -2.34
C ILE A 562 -21.79 40.06 -1.13
N SER A 563 -21.36 38.82 -0.97
CA SER A 563 -20.50 38.40 0.14
C SER A 563 -19.15 39.12 0.12
N ASN A 564 -18.55 39.33 -1.05
CA ASN A 564 -17.31 40.09 -1.23
C ASN A 564 -17.48 41.57 -0.83
N LYS A 565 -18.61 42.19 -1.21
CA LYS A 565 -18.95 43.55 -0.78
C LYS A 565 -19.16 43.64 0.74
N LEU A 566 -19.81 42.64 1.33
CA LEU A 566 -19.98 42.56 2.78
C LEU A 566 -18.65 42.36 3.50
N HIS A 567 -17.75 41.53 2.97
CA HIS A 567 -16.41 41.35 3.53
C HIS A 567 -15.58 42.65 3.46
N PHE A 568 -15.69 43.41 2.37
CA PHE A 568 -15.07 44.74 2.29
C PHE A 568 -15.60 45.68 3.37
N ILE A 569 -16.92 45.66 3.62
CA ILE A 569 -17.53 46.43 4.71
C ILE A 569 -17.02 45.94 6.07
N GLU A 570 -16.91 44.63 6.29
CA GLU A 570 -16.45 44.03 7.55
C GLU A 570 -14.98 44.33 7.89
N SER A 571 -14.12 44.38 6.87
CA SER A 571 -12.67 44.59 7.01
C SER A 571 -12.27 46.06 7.06
N ALA A 572 -13.22 46.99 7.00
CA ALA A 572 -12.96 48.42 7.07
C ALA A 572 -12.39 48.81 8.45
N ASN A 573 -11.30 49.57 8.44
CA ASN A 573 -10.70 50.15 9.64
C ASN A 573 -11.27 51.55 9.89
N LEU A 574 -12.05 51.70 10.97
CA LEU A 574 -12.73 52.92 11.39
C LEU A 574 -11.89 53.80 12.33
N PHE A 575 -10.71 53.32 12.73
CA PHE A 575 -9.75 54.03 13.57
C PHE A 575 -8.40 54.12 12.85
N LYS A 576 -8.26 55.13 11.99
CA LYS A 576 -7.00 55.48 11.33
C LYS A 576 -6.29 56.57 12.10
N PHE A 577 -5.12 56.23 12.66
CA PHE A 577 -4.32 57.15 13.44
C PHE A 577 -3.39 57.97 12.53
N PRO A 578 -3.22 59.28 12.80
CA PRO A 578 -2.29 60.11 12.06
C PRO A 578 -0.84 59.65 12.26
N LEU A 579 -0.04 59.67 11.20
CA LEU A 579 1.40 59.40 11.30
C LEU A 579 2.12 60.59 11.96
N PRO A 580 3.13 60.35 12.82
CA PRO A 580 3.91 61.44 13.42
C PRO A 580 4.60 62.27 12.33
N LYS A 581 4.39 63.59 12.33
CA LYS A 581 5.12 64.51 11.44
C LYS A 581 6.36 64.99 12.18
N ASN A 582 7.55 64.71 11.65
CA ASN A 582 8.84 65.10 12.26
C ASN A 582 9.03 64.66 13.74
N GLY A 583 8.38 63.57 14.17
CA GLY A 583 8.45 63.09 15.56
C GLY A 583 7.52 63.82 16.54
N GLU A 584 6.79 64.84 16.10
CA GLU A 584 5.76 65.52 16.90
C GLU A 584 4.41 64.80 16.78
N LEU A 585 3.75 64.62 17.93
CA LEU A 585 2.42 64.02 18.02
C LEU A 585 1.34 65.12 17.94
N PRO A 586 0.16 64.82 17.36
CA PRO A 586 -0.93 65.78 17.30
C PRO A 586 -1.49 66.12 18.69
N LYS A 587 -2.10 67.29 18.82
CA LYS A 587 -2.90 67.62 20.02
C LYS A 587 -4.16 66.75 20.06
N VAL A 588 -4.72 66.53 21.26
CA VAL A 588 -5.90 65.66 21.47
C VAL A 588 -7.06 65.97 20.51
N LYS A 589 -7.41 67.26 20.37
CA LYS A 589 -8.51 67.71 19.50
C LYS A 589 -8.23 67.43 18.03
N GLU A 590 -7.00 67.66 17.57
CA GLU A 590 -6.57 67.39 16.19
C GLU A 590 -6.58 65.89 15.88
N PHE A 591 -6.18 65.06 16.85
CA PHE A 591 -6.21 63.61 16.74
C PHE A 591 -7.64 63.09 16.54
N PHE A 592 -8.58 63.46 17.40
CA PHE A 592 -9.97 63.00 17.29
C PHE A 592 -10.67 63.53 16.03
N GLU A 593 -10.41 64.77 15.62
CA GLU A 593 -10.92 65.30 14.35
C GLU A 593 -10.33 64.56 13.13
N HIS A 594 -9.05 64.21 13.15
CA HIS A 594 -8.45 63.41 12.08
C HIS A 594 -9.13 62.04 11.93
N VAL A 595 -9.30 61.32 13.05
CA VAL A 595 -9.99 60.01 13.07
C VAL A 595 -11.41 60.15 12.53
N LYS A 596 -12.14 61.21 12.92
CA LYS A 596 -13.50 61.50 12.45
C LYS A 596 -13.54 61.76 10.94
N CYS A 597 -12.62 62.57 10.40
CA CYS A 597 -12.54 62.85 8.97
C CYS A 597 -12.22 61.60 8.13
N GLU A 598 -11.25 60.79 8.55
CA GLU A 598 -10.88 59.55 7.84
C GLU A 598 -12.03 58.53 7.88
N ARG A 599 -12.66 58.38 9.04
CA ARG A 599 -13.87 57.55 9.21
C ARG A 599 -14.97 57.96 8.24
N ALA A 600 -15.25 59.26 8.09
CA ALA A 600 -16.28 59.73 7.16
C ALA A 600 -16.01 59.32 5.70
N LYS A 601 -14.74 59.30 5.26
CA LYS A 601 -14.35 58.82 3.92
C LYS A 601 -14.62 57.33 3.73
N ASP A 602 -14.27 56.51 4.72
CA ASP A 602 -14.50 55.06 4.68
C ASP A 602 -15.99 54.74 4.69
N VAL A 603 -16.77 55.44 5.52
CA VAL A 603 -18.24 55.30 5.56
C VAL A 603 -18.87 55.61 4.21
N ALA A 604 -18.45 56.67 3.53
CA ALA A 604 -18.97 57.00 2.20
C ALA A 604 -18.73 55.86 1.19
N GLN A 605 -17.57 55.19 1.25
CA GLN A 605 -17.27 54.04 0.39
C GLN A 605 -18.06 52.79 0.77
N MET A 606 -18.27 52.54 2.07
CA MET A 606 -19.06 51.43 2.56
C MET A 606 -20.54 51.57 2.18
N VAL A 607 -21.12 52.78 2.30
CA VAL A 607 -22.51 53.06 1.90
C VAL A 607 -22.70 52.83 0.41
N ARG A 608 -21.75 53.24 -0.44
CA ARG A 608 -21.79 52.93 -1.89
C ARG A 608 -21.83 51.42 -2.17
N ASN A 609 -21.03 50.65 -1.43
CA ASN A 609 -21.03 49.19 -1.55
C ASN A 609 -22.35 48.58 -1.05
N TYR A 610 -22.93 49.12 0.02
CA TYR A 610 -24.23 48.70 0.55
C TYR A 610 -25.36 48.95 -0.46
N SER A 611 -25.47 50.16 -1.02
CA SER A 611 -26.50 50.45 -2.03
C SER A 611 -26.32 49.60 -3.31
N ALA A 612 -25.09 49.19 -3.62
CA ALA A 612 -24.84 48.25 -4.72
C ALA A 612 -25.38 46.82 -4.44
N ILE A 613 -25.48 46.39 -3.17
CA ILE A 613 -26.06 45.09 -2.80
C ILE A 613 -27.54 45.04 -3.21
N SER A 614 -28.31 46.10 -2.92
CA SER A 614 -29.71 46.17 -3.35
C SER A 614 -29.85 46.08 -4.87
N GLN A 615 -28.94 46.68 -5.64
CA GLN A 615 -28.94 46.56 -7.11
C GLN A 615 -28.63 45.13 -7.59
N LEU A 616 -27.74 44.40 -6.91
CA LEU A 616 -27.46 42.99 -7.21
C LEU A 616 -28.68 42.10 -6.91
N LEU A 617 -29.40 42.39 -5.83
CA LEU A 617 -30.62 41.68 -5.46
C LEU A 617 -31.77 41.95 -6.44
N ILE A 618 -31.94 43.19 -6.91
CA ILE A 618 -32.90 43.52 -7.97
C ILE A 618 -32.56 42.80 -9.27
N LYS A 619 -31.26 42.64 -9.61
CA LYS A 619 -30.84 41.83 -10.77
C LYS A 619 -31.20 40.35 -10.60
N VAL A 620 -31.15 39.80 -9.39
CA VAL A 620 -31.62 38.42 -9.12
C VAL A 620 -33.14 38.34 -9.29
N GLU A 621 -33.87 39.32 -8.76
CA GLU A 621 -35.33 39.41 -8.89
C GLU A 621 -35.78 39.44 -10.36
N GLY A 622 -35.10 40.25 -11.19
CA GLY A 622 -35.37 40.37 -12.62
C GLY A 622 -35.19 39.09 -13.41
N ARG A 623 -34.41 38.15 -12.87
CA ARG A 623 -34.10 36.87 -13.53
C ARG A 623 -34.96 35.72 -13.02
N VAL A 624 -35.33 35.74 -11.74
CA VAL A 624 -36.12 34.67 -11.12
C VAL A 624 -37.62 34.95 -11.23
N ALA A 625 -38.04 36.21 -11.06
CA ALA A 625 -39.44 36.61 -11.03
C ALA A 625 -39.86 37.49 -12.22
N ASN A 626 -38.93 37.82 -13.13
CA ASN A 626 -39.14 38.79 -14.22
C ASN A 626 -39.66 40.16 -13.73
N MET A 627 -39.34 40.53 -12.49
CA MET A 627 -39.70 41.81 -11.87
C MET A 627 -38.42 42.51 -11.43
N ASN A 628 -38.29 43.82 -11.68
CA ASN A 628 -37.13 44.63 -11.28
C ASN A 628 -37.53 45.68 -10.21
N SER A 629 -38.46 45.33 -9.33
CA SER A 629 -39.13 46.30 -8.44
C SER A 629 -38.59 46.32 -7.02
N GLY A 630 -37.79 45.32 -6.63
CA GLY A 630 -37.28 45.07 -5.28
C GLY A 630 -38.34 44.60 -4.28
N LYS A 631 -39.55 44.25 -4.74
CA LYS A 631 -40.75 44.01 -3.90
C LYS A 631 -41.40 42.64 -4.11
N SER A 632 -40.79 41.75 -4.88
CA SER A 632 -41.37 40.46 -5.22
C SER A 632 -41.58 39.62 -3.95
N PRO A 633 -42.81 39.14 -3.68
CA PRO A 633 -43.10 38.34 -2.50
C PRO A 633 -42.33 37.00 -2.50
N LYS A 634 -41.93 36.52 -3.68
CA LYS A 634 -41.12 35.30 -3.83
C LYS A 634 -39.70 35.46 -3.25
N LEU A 635 -39.15 36.67 -3.30
CA LEU A 635 -37.81 36.97 -2.78
C LEU A 635 -37.81 37.44 -1.33
N ALA A 636 -38.97 37.60 -0.68
CA ALA A 636 -39.06 38.14 0.68
C ALA A 636 -38.20 37.35 1.70
N SER A 637 -38.17 36.02 1.60
CA SER A 637 -37.33 35.18 2.46
C SER A 637 -35.83 35.31 2.15
N TYR A 638 -35.48 35.53 0.89
CA TYR A 638 -34.11 35.75 0.43
C TYR A 638 -33.59 37.14 0.83
N TYR A 639 -34.44 38.17 0.76
CA TYR A 639 -34.11 39.50 1.27
C TYR A 639 -33.90 39.48 2.78
N ALA A 640 -34.77 38.80 3.54
CA ALA A 640 -34.60 38.65 4.99
C ALA A 640 -33.30 37.92 5.38
N TYR A 641 -32.87 36.93 4.58
CA TYR A 641 -31.59 36.25 4.77
C TYR A 641 -30.41 37.22 4.64
N TRP A 642 -30.37 38.02 3.58
CA TRP A 642 -29.31 39.00 3.37
C TRP A 642 -29.35 40.13 4.38
N GLU A 643 -30.53 40.62 4.76
CA GLU A 643 -30.69 41.63 5.80
C GLU A 643 -30.11 41.15 7.15
N LYS A 644 -30.38 39.89 7.52
CA LYS A 644 -29.78 39.27 8.71
C LYS A 644 -28.26 39.18 8.60
N ARG A 645 -27.74 38.84 7.41
CA ARG A 645 -26.29 38.77 7.16
C ARG A 645 -25.63 40.15 7.25
N ILE A 646 -26.25 41.19 6.69
CA ILE A 646 -25.82 42.58 6.79
C ILE A 646 -25.74 43.02 8.26
N TYR A 647 -26.78 42.75 9.06
CA TYR A 647 -26.78 43.05 10.48
C TYR A 647 -25.61 42.38 11.23
N GLN A 648 -25.33 41.10 10.95
CA GLN A 648 -24.21 40.39 11.56
C GLN A 648 -22.86 41.02 11.19
N VAL A 649 -22.68 41.37 9.92
CA VAL A 649 -21.45 42.00 9.42
C VAL A 649 -21.23 43.38 10.04
N LEU A 650 -22.27 44.21 10.11
CA LEU A 650 -22.18 45.52 10.76
C LEU A 650 -21.88 45.41 12.27
N THR A 651 -22.47 44.42 12.94
CA THR A 651 -22.17 44.17 14.37
C THR A 651 -20.72 43.75 14.55
N GLN A 652 -20.22 42.83 13.72
CA GLN A 652 -18.81 42.39 13.80
C GLN A 652 -17.83 43.49 13.43
N LEU A 653 -18.16 44.34 12.46
CA LEU A 653 -17.35 45.51 12.10
C LEU A 653 -17.12 46.41 13.31
N ILE A 654 -18.19 46.79 14.02
CA ILE A 654 -18.07 47.68 15.19
C ILE A 654 -17.28 47.00 16.30
N VAL A 655 -17.58 45.73 16.60
CA VAL A 655 -16.84 44.98 17.65
C VAL A 655 -15.35 44.89 17.34
N LYS A 656 -14.96 44.51 16.11
CA LYS A 656 -13.55 44.42 15.70
C LYS A 656 -12.83 45.76 15.80
N ASN A 657 -13.49 46.85 15.40
CA ASN A 657 -12.91 48.18 15.46
C ASN A 657 -12.77 48.70 16.89
N LEU A 658 -13.77 48.48 17.75
CA LEU A 658 -13.66 48.83 19.17
C LEU A 658 -12.57 48.01 19.87
N GLN A 659 -12.45 46.71 19.56
CA GLN A 659 -11.35 45.88 20.06
C GLN A 659 -9.98 46.39 19.60
N ALA A 660 -9.84 46.76 18.33
CA ALA A 660 -8.61 47.35 17.80
C ALA A 660 -8.27 48.69 18.47
N PHE A 661 -9.27 49.54 18.70
CA PHE A 661 -9.07 50.80 19.42
C PHE A 661 -8.69 50.57 20.89
N ASN A 662 -9.33 49.63 21.57
CA ASN A 662 -8.97 49.24 22.92
C ASN A 662 -7.53 48.71 23.00
N ALA A 663 -7.10 47.91 22.03
CA ALA A 663 -5.73 47.43 21.94
C ALA A 663 -4.74 48.60 21.73
N ALA A 664 -5.10 49.60 20.94
CA ALA A 664 -4.30 50.81 20.76
C ALA A 664 -4.21 51.66 22.03
N VAL A 665 -5.29 51.76 22.82
CA VAL A 665 -5.32 52.44 24.13
C VAL A 665 -4.40 51.74 25.14
N LEU A 666 -4.36 50.40 25.12
CA LEU A 666 -3.50 49.62 26.01
C LEU A 666 -2.03 49.55 25.55
N ALA A 667 -1.75 49.84 24.29
CA ALA A 667 -0.41 49.78 23.73
C ALA A 667 0.50 50.86 24.35
N ASN A 668 1.77 50.51 24.54
CA ASN A 668 2.81 51.44 25.02
C ASN A 668 3.34 52.34 23.89
N VAL A 669 2.44 52.89 23.08
CA VAL A 669 2.76 53.76 21.95
C VAL A 669 1.88 55.01 22.03
N PRO A 670 2.47 56.20 22.25
CA PRO A 670 1.69 57.42 22.40
C PRO A 670 1.08 57.85 21.05
N LEU A 671 -0.22 58.15 21.05
CA LEU A 671 -1.00 58.53 19.87
C LEU A 671 -1.18 60.05 19.74
N PHE A 672 -1.25 60.76 20.86
CA PHE A 672 -1.39 62.20 20.92
C PHE A 672 -0.68 62.78 22.15
N GLN A 673 -0.47 64.10 22.15
CA GLN A 673 0.17 64.83 23.24
C GLN A 673 -0.81 65.69 24.05
N ILE A 674 -0.56 65.78 25.36
CA ILE A 674 -1.23 66.67 26.31
C ILE A 674 -0.21 67.50 27.07
N GLU A 675 -0.60 68.69 27.50
CA GLU A 675 0.29 69.63 28.19
C GLU A 675 -0.10 69.72 29.68
N ALA A 676 0.89 69.80 30.57
CA ALA A 676 0.65 70.16 31.96
C ALA A 676 0.85 71.66 32.15
N ILE A 677 -0.09 72.34 32.78
CA ILE A 677 -0.02 73.78 33.01
C ILE A 677 -0.35 74.08 34.47
N LEU A 678 0.35 75.07 35.01
CA LEU A 678 0.07 75.64 36.32
C LEU A 678 -0.93 76.79 36.16
N SER A 679 -2.17 76.60 36.61
CA SER A 679 -3.17 77.66 36.75
C SER A 679 -3.37 77.90 38.24
N ALA A 680 -2.55 78.77 38.82
CA ALA A 680 -2.47 78.96 40.27
C ALA A 680 -3.87 79.08 40.92
N PRO A 681 -4.18 78.30 41.97
CA PRO A 681 -3.27 77.45 42.75
C PRO A 681 -3.19 75.97 42.30
N GLU A 682 -3.80 75.57 41.18
CA GLU A 682 -3.97 74.16 40.79
C GLU A 682 -3.12 73.74 39.58
N LEU A 683 -2.57 72.52 39.65
CA LEU A 683 -1.89 71.84 38.54
C LEU A 683 -2.95 71.11 37.70
N MET A 684 -3.08 71.47 36.42
CA MET A 684 -4.08 70.87 35.54
C MET A 684 -3.48 70.35 34.23
N LEU A 685 -4.07 69.28 33.71
CA LEU A 685 -3.86 68.81 32.34
C LEU A 685 -4.65 69.70 31.38
N GLN A 686 -4.03 70.07 30.25
CA GLN A 686 -4.71 70.74 29.15
C GLN A 686 -4.68 69.82 27.90
N PRO A 687 -5.84 69.38 27.38
CA PRO A 687 -7.19 69.43 27.98
C PRO A 687 -7.32 68.59 29.27
N ASN A 688 -8.36 68.87 30.07
CA ASN A 688 -8.54 68.21 31.37
C ASN A 688 -8.91 66.72 31.20
N ALA A 689 -8.74 65.92 32.27
CA ALA A 689 -9.01 64.48 32.22
C ALA A 689 -10.46 64.15 31.82
N ASN A 690 -11.43 64.95 32.24
CA ASN A 690 -12.84 64.75 31.91
C ASN A 690 -13.12 65.01 30.43
N GLU A 691 -12.55 66.07 29.86
CA GLU A 691 -12.63 66.40 28.43
C GLU A 691 -12.03 65.29 27.57
N ILE A 692 -10.92 64.68 28.00
CA ILE A 692 -10.31 63.54 27.30
C ILE A 692 -11.23 62.31 27.36
N ALA A 693 -11.83 62.03 28.52
CA ALA A 693 -12.78 60.94 28.69
C ALA A 693 -14.06 61.17 27.86
N GLU A 694 -14.59 62.39 27.83
CA GLU A 694 -15.75 62.80 27.03
C GLU A 694 -15.47 62.71 25.53
N MET A 695 -14.32 63.21 25.06
CA MET A 695 -13.91 63.09 23.65
C MET A 695 -13.74 61.62 23.24
N THR A 696 -13.22 60.77 24.14
CA THR A 696 -13.09 59.34 23.86
C THR A 696 -14.44 58.64 23.81
N ALA A 697 -15.34 58.95 24.74
CA ALA A 697 -16.71 58.46 24.73
C ALA A 697 -17.45 58.89 23.46
N GLN A 698 -17.30 60.15 23.04
CA GLN A 698 -17.86 60.65 21.79
C GLN A 698 -17.28 59.93 20.57
N CYS A 699 -15.97 59.65 20.54
CA CYS A 699 -15.34 58.92 19.44
C CYS A 699 -15.87 57.47 19.31
N ILE A 700 -16.15 56.81 20.44
CA ILE A 700 -16.79 55.49 20.48
C ILE A 700 -18.23 55.58 19.97
N LEU A 701 -18.99 56.57 20.43
CA LEU A 701 -20.36 56.80 19.96
C LEU A 701 -20.37 57.06 18.45
N ASP A 702 -19.54 57.97 17.94
CA ASP A 702 -19.39 58.28 16.52
C ASP A 702 -19.05 57.03 15.69
N CYS A 703 -18.33 56.05 16.25
CA CYS A 703 -18.06 54.77 15.60
C CYS A 703 -19.34 53.92 15.46
N ILE A 704 -20.13 53.83 16.54
CA ILE A 704 -21.41 53.10 16.52
C ILE A 704 -22.42 53.83 15.61
N GLU A 705 -22.43 55.16 15.60
CA GLU A 705 -23.30 56.00 14.78
C GLU A 705 -23.10 55.84 13.28
N ILE A 706 -21.97 55.29 12.83
CA ILE A 706 -21.77 54.89 11.43
C ILE A 706 -22.93 54.00 10.95
N THR A 707 -23.43 53.12 11.82
CA THR A 707 -24.53 52.23 11.50
C THR A 707 -25.86 52.95 11.23
N LYS A 708 -25.99 54.25 11.57
CA LYS A 708 -27.12 55.10 11.18
C LYS A 708 -27.20 55.33 9.67
N HIS A 709 -26.07 55.30 8.97
CA HIS A 709 -25.98 55.50 7.53
C HIS A 709 -26.47 54.28 6.72
N PHE A 710 -26.69 53.14 7.39
CA PHE A 710 -27.20 51.92 6.78
C PHE A 710 -28.69 51.79 7.10
N ALA A 711 -29.53 52.32 6.21
CA ALA A 711 -30.99 52.23 6.33
C ALA A 711 -31.44 50.76 6.18
N ARG A 712 -32.33 50.30 7.06
CA ARG A 712 -32.96 48.98 6.96
C ARG A 712 -33.85 48.88 5.75
N TRP A 713 -34.12 47.65 5.33
CA TRP A 713 -35.05 47.41 4.25
C TRP A 713 -36.49 47.37 4.76
N MET A 714 -37.46 47.73 3.90
CA MET A 714 -38.86 47.49 4.22
C MET A 714 -39.11 45.98 4.25
N ARG A 715 -39.92 45.51 5.22
CA ARG A 715 -40.16 44.07 5.42
C ARG A 715 -40.48 43.34 4.12
N GLY A 716 -39.67 42.32 3.80
CA GLY A 716 -39.85 41.49 2.62
C GLY A 716 -39.46 42.17 1.29
N THR A 717 -38.71 43.26 1.33
CA THR A 717 -38.18 43.96 0.15
C THR A 717 -36.67 44.20 0.31
N CYS A 718 -36.00 44.61 -0.77
CA CYS A 718 -34.60 45.10 -0.73
C CYS A 718 -34.49 46.63 -0.86
N ILE A 719 -35.59 47.34 -0.58
CA ILE A 719 -35.70 48.79 -0.69
C ILE A 719 -35.44 49.41 0.68
N GLU A 720 -34.49 50.33 0.73
CA GLU A 720 -34.19 51.12 1.92
C GLU A 720 -35.42 51.91 2.39
N CYS A 721 -35.70 51.85 3.69
CA CYS A 721 -36.82 52.57 4.30
C CYS A 721 -36.63 54.08 4.10
N PRO A 722 -37.57 54.78 3.43
CA PRO A 722 -37.48 56.23 3.31
C PRO A 722 -37.63 56.88 4.69
N PRO A 723 -37.03 58.07 4.90
CA PRO A 723 -37.14 58.79 6.17
C PRO A 723 -38.61 59.04 6.54
N GLN A 724 -39.02 58.61 7.74
CA GLN A 724 -40.37 58.82 8.26
C GLN A 724 -40.37 59.98 9.25
N ARG A 725 -41.35 60.90 9.14
CA ARG A 725 -41.53 61.96 10.14
C ARG A 725 -42.26 61.37 11.35
N VAL A 726 -41.56 61.26 12.48
CA VAL A 726 -42.15 60.95 13.78
C VAL A 726 -42.37 62.29 14.50
N LYS A 727 -43.45 62.42 15.28
CA LYS A 727 -43.87 63.70 15.86
C LYS A 727 -42.74 64.32 16.72
N GLU A 728 -42.49 65.60 16.45
CA GLU A 728 -41.59 66.57 17.11
C GLU A 728 -40.06 66.47 16.89
N ASP A 729 -39.49 65.33 16.47
CA ASP A 729 -38.05 65.23 16.15
C ASP A 729 -37.78 64.77 14.72
N GLY A 730 -37.75 65.73 13.78
CA GLY A 730 -37.13 65.57 12.45
C GLY A 730 -37.56 64.35 11.62
N ALA A 731 -36.73 64.02 10.63
CA ALA A 731 -36.91 62.86 9.75
C ALA A 731 -36.17 61.66 10.36
N PHE A 732 -36.89 60.64 10.83
CA PHE A 732 -36.32 59.43 11.42
C PHE A 732 -36.03 58.38 10.35
N ILE A 733 -34.77 57.94 10.25
CA ILE A 733 -34.34 56.85 9.37
C ILE A 733 -34.24 55.58 10.21
N PHE A 734 -35.04 54.56 9.89
CA PHE A 734 -34.92 53.22 10.47
C PHE A 734 -33.61 52.59 9.98
N SER A 735 -32.57 52.68 10.80
CA SER A 735 -31.23 52.16 10.51
C SER A 735 -30.88 50.97 11.40
N PHE A 736 -29.78 50.29 11.11
CA PHE A 736 -29.29 49.19 11.97
C PHE A 736 -28.79 49.66 13.34
N TYR A 737 -28.63 50.98 13.54
CA TYR A 737 -28.12 51.58 14.77
C TYR A 737 -28.88 51.16 16.03
N THR A 738 -30.21 51.12 16.03
CA THR A 738 -31.00 50.81 17.22
C THR A 738 -30.69 49.44 17.79
N ASP A 739 -30.39 48.48 16.92
CA ASP A 739 -30.18 47.08 17.30
C ASP A 739 -28.71 46.82 17.58
N VAL A 740 -27.81 47.44 16.80
CA VAL A 740 -26.36 47.37 17.03
C VAL A 740 -25.98 48.05 18.36
N PHE A 741 -26.53 49.22 18.66
CA PHE A 741 -26.27 49.93 19.93
C PHE A 741 -26.70 49.12 21.16
N ARG A 742 -27.78 48.33 21.05
CA ARG A 742 -28.28 47.46 22.12
C ARG A 742 -27.53 46.13 22.24
N SER A 743 -26.55 45.87 21.38
CA SER A 743 -25.77 44.63 21.43
C SER A 743 -24.91 44.58 22.70
N PRO A 744 -24.99 43.51 23.51
CA PRO A 744 -24.24 43.40 24.76
C PRO A 744 -22.72 43.43 24.52
N LEU A 745 -22.26 42.84 23.41
CA LEU A 745 -20.85 42.81 23.03
C LEU A 745 -20.27 44.21 22.80
N ILE A 746 -21.06 45.13 22.24
CA ILE A 746 -20.61 46.50 21.93
C ILE A 746 -20.58 47.34 23.22
N ILE A 747 -21.60 47.19 24.06
CA ILE A 747 -21.67 47.89 25.36
C ILE A 747 -20.49 47.48 26.25
N GLU A 748 -20.16 46.18 26.31
CA GLU A 748 -19.03 45.68 27.08
C GLU A 748 -17.69 46.24 26.59
N GLN A 749 -17.44 46.21 25.28
CA GLN A 749 -16.19 46.75 24.70
C GLN A 749 -16.07 48.27 24.90
N ALA A 750 -17.16 49.02 24.70
CA ALA A 750 -17.19 50.46 24.95
C ALA A 750 -16.87 50.80 26.43
N GLY A 751 -17.48 50.07 27.36
CA GLY A 751 -17.22 50.22 28.79
C GLY A 751 -15.76 49.93 29.16
N LEU A 752 -15.17 48.89 28.58
CA LEU A 752 -13.79 48.50 28.84
C LEU A 752 -12.78 49.56 28.36
N ILE A 753 -13.01 50.16 27.18
CA ILE A 753 -12.18 51.26 26.67
C ILE A 753 -12.23 52.45 27.62
N ILE A 754 -13.43 52.88 28.02
CA ILE A 754 -13.61 54.02 28.92
C ILE A 754 -12.90 53.76 30.25
N GLN A 755 -13.05 52.55 30.83
CA GLN A 755 -12.34 52.19 32.06
C GLN A 755 -10.82 52.23 31.91
N ASN A 756 -10.27 51.76 30.79
CA ASN A 756 -8.83 51.78 30.54
C ASN A 756 -8.32 53.22 30.40
N VAL A 757 -9.03 54.09 29.68
CA VAL A 757 -8.70 55.52 29.56
C VAL A 757 -8.66 56.20 30.93
N HIS A 758 -9.66 55.96 31.78
CA HIS A 758 -9.68 56.51 33.15
C HIS A 758 -8.50 56.03 33.99
N LYS A 759 -8.06 54.77 33.84
CA LYS A 759 -6.85 54.25 34.52
C LYS A 759 -5.59 54.99 34.08
N VAL A 760 -5.42 55.24 32.78
CA VAL A 760 -4.28 56.00 32.23
C VAL A 760 -4.29 57.43 32.77
N LEU A 761 -5.44 58.10 32.72
CA LEU A 761 -5.59 59.45 33.23
C LEU A 761 -5.32 59.54 34.74
N THR A 762 -5.74 58.54 35.52
CA THR A 762 -5.42 58.45 36.96
C THR A 762 -3.92 58.24 37.20
N SER A 763 -3.24 57.47 36.34
CA SER A 763 -1.77 57.29 36.40
C SER A 763 -1.04 58.61 36.12
N LEU A 764 -1.48 59.34 35.10
CA LEU A 764 -0.96 60.67 34.75
C LEU A 764 -1.20 61.69 35.86
N ASP A 765 -2.38 61.68 36.49
CA ASP A 765 -2.68 62.56 37.63
C ASP A 765 -1.79 62.22 38.85
N LYS A 766 -1.57 60.94 39.15
CA LYS A 766 -0.61 60.52 40.19
C LYS A 766 0.81 61.01 39.90
N TYR A 767 1.23 60.99 38.64
CA TYR A 767 2.53 61.50 38.23
C TYR A 767 2.60 63.04 38.35
N LEU A 768 1.56 63.76 37.93
CA LEU A 768 1.45 65.20 38.16
C LEU A 768 1.45 65.57 39.65
N ASN A 769 0.85 64.75 40.51
CA ASN A 769 0.85 64.99 41.95
C ASN A 769 2.27 64.98 42.56
N GLN A 770 3.27 64.37 41.92
CA GLN A 770 4.68 64.46 42.34
C GLN A 770 5.21 65.90 42.25
N TRP A 771 4.69 66.70 41.31
CA TRP A 771 5.03 68.11 41.17
C TRP A 771 4.43 68.98 42.28
N ARG A 772 3.45 68.48 43.07
CA ARG A 772 2.94 69.19 44.26
C ARG A 772 3.99 69.36 45.38
N ARG A 773 5.13 68.68 45.34
CA ARG A 773 6.24 68.98 46.29
C ARG A 773 6.72 70.44 46.17
N TYR A 774 6.50 71.07 45.01
CA TYR A 774 6.85 72.46 44.75
C TYR A 774 5.69 73.44 45.01
N ASN A 775 4.55 72.97 45.56
CA ASN A 775 3.30 73.73 45.71
C ASN A 775 3.47 75.05 46.47
N LEU A 776 4.37 75.09 47.46
CA LEU A 776 4.70 76.28 48.25
C LEU A 776 5.14 77.47 47.37
N LEU A 777 5.68 77.22 46.17
CA LEU A 777 6.13 78.27 45.24
C LEU A 777 4.99 79.06 44.59
N TRP A 778 3.76 78.55 44.57
CA TRP A 778 2.64 79.20 43.90
C TRP A 778 1.35 79.25 44.72
N THR A 779 1.28 78.59 45.88
CA THR A 779 0.15 78.73 46.81
C THR A 779 0.31 79.86 47.81
N MET A 780 1.56 80.25 48.10
CA MET A 780 1.84 81.31 49.06
C MET A 780 1.82 82.69 48.38
N ASP A 781 1.21 83.67 49.04
CA ASP A 781 1.28 85.06 48.60
C ASP A 781 2.69 85.61 48.83
N LYS A 782 3.36 86.00 47.73
CA LYS A 782 4.72 86.52 47.74
C LYS A 782 4.86 87.75 48.66
N GLY A 783 3.85 88.60 48.77
CA GLY A 783 3.89 89.77 49.64
C GLY A 783 3.83 89.41 51.12
N VAL A 784 2.86 88.57 51.51
CA VAL A 784 2.63 88.21 52.92
C VAL A 784 3.80 87.43 53.52
N VAL A 785 4.43 86.54 52.75
CA VAL A 785 5.60 85.78 53.21
C VAL A 785 6.80 86.70 53.39
N MET A 786 7.03 87.62 52.45
CA MET A 786 8.15 88.56 52.51
C MET A 786 8.00 89.59 53.64
N GLU A 787 6.78 90.05 53.91
CA GLU A 787 6.51 90.97 55.02
C GLU A 787 6.77 90.30 56.39
N ARG A 788 6.37 89.04 56.56
CA ARG A 788 6.68 88.26 57.77
C ARG A 788 8.18 88.02 57.91
N PHE A 789 8.84 87.67 56.81
CA PHE A 789 10.29 87.43 56.79
C PHE A 789 11.08 88.71 57.09
N ALA A 790 10.67 89.87 56.55
CA ALA A 790 11.27 91.16 56.86
C ALA A 790 11.07 91.56 58.33
N ALA A 791 9.92 91.23 58.93
CA ALA A 791 9.62 91.55 60.33
C ALA A 791 10.52 90.80 61.34
N GLU A 792 11.05 89.63 60.99
CA GLU A 792 11.92 88.82 61.85
C GLU A 792 13.37 89.34 61.93
N LYS A 793 13.74 90.34 61.11
CA LYS A 793 15.13 90.86 60.97
C LYS A 793 16.17 89.73 60.77
N PRO A 794 16.07 88.96 59.69
CA PRO A 794 16.91 87.80 59.45
C PRO A 794 18.38 88.16 59.25
N SER A 795 19.27 87.27 59.67
CA SER A 795 20.71 87.38 59.45
C SER A 795 21.10 87.15 57.97
N CYS A 796 22.28 87.61 57.56
CA CYS A 796 22.80 87.32 56.22
C CYS A 796 22.92 85.80 55.93
N VAL A 797 23.16 84.98 56.95
CA VAL A 797 23.25 83.51 56.82
C VAL A 797 21.87 82.93 56.45
N THR A 798 20.81 83.38 57.12
CA THR A 798 19.44 82.95 56.81
C THR A 798 18.97 83.40 55.42
N PHE A 799 19.46 84.53 54.90
CA PHE A 799 19.23 84.89 53.49
C PHE A 799 19.97 83.97 52.52
N ASP A 800 21.23 83.62 52.80
CA ASP A 800 21.99 82.67 51.97
C ASP A 800 21.34 81.28 51.97
N ASP A 801 20.89 80.79 53.12
CA ASP A 801 20.17 79.52 53.25
C ASP A 801 18.91 79.48 52.36
N GLU A 802 18.12 80.55 52.35
CA GLU A 802 16.95 80.68 51.46
C GLU A 802 17.34 80.77 49.98
N PHE A 803 18.38 81.54 49.61
CA PHE A 803 18.87 81.57 48.22
C PHE A 803 19.39 80.21 47.76
N GLN A 804 20.09 79.46 48.61
CA GLN A 804 20.54 78.10 48.31
C GLN A 804 19.36 77.14 48.15
N LEU A 805 18.31 77.29 48.96
CA LEU A 805 17.07 76.51 48.83
C LEU A 805 16.42 76.73 47.45
N TYR A 806 16.17 77.98 47.05
CA TYR A 806 15.58 78.29 45.73
C TYR A 806 16.49 77.88 44.57
N ARG A 807 17.82 78.00 44.72
CA ARG A 807 18.79 77.56 43.72
C ARG A 807 18.77 76.04 43.54
N LYS A 808 18.70 75.29 44.64
CA LYS A 808 18.58 73.82 44.62
C LYS A 808 17.27 73.39 43.97
N VAL A 809 16.16 74.01 44.33
CA VAL A 809 14.85 73.73 43.71
C VAL A 809 14.84 74.06 42.21
N ALA A 810 15.49 75.15 41.78
CA ALA A 810 15.64 75.46 40.36
C ALA A 810 16.45 74.41 39.60
N GLN A 811 17.54 73.90 40.20
CA GLN A 811 18.35 72.82 39.63
C GLN A 811 17.56 71.51 39.54
N ASP A 812 16.83 71.15 40.60
CA ASP A 812 15.99 69.95 40.63
C ASP A 812 14.92 70.01 39.51
N VAL A 813 14.27 71.16 39.30
CA VAL A 813 13.27 71.34 38.22
C VAL A 813 13.89 71.23 36.82
N THR A 814 15.14 71.69 36.61
CA THR A 814 15.83 71.53 35.31
C THR A 814 16.24 70.09 35.00
N GLN A 815 16.40 69.24 36.01
CA GLN A 815 16.80 67.84 35.85
C GLN A 815 15.62 66.89 35.64
N GLU A 816 14.39 67.32 35.96
CA GLU A 816 13.18 66.53 35.75
C GLU A 816 12.90 66.32 34.24
N PRO A 817 12.46 65.11 33.83
CA PRO A 817 12.16 64.83 32.43
C PRO A 817 10.96 65.66 31.95
N LEU A 818 11.14 66.36 30.83
CA LEU A 818 10.12 67.24 30.24
C LEU A 818 9.03 66.49 29.47
N ILE A 819 9.23 65.19 29.22
CA ILE A 819 8.31 64.33 28.47
C ILE A 819 8.11 63.04 29.26
N LYS A 820 6.85 62.67 29.47
CA LYS A 820 6.47 61.39 30.07
C LYS A 820 5.45 60.69 29.17
N ASP A 821 5.80 59.50 28.69
CA ASP A 821 4.88 58.65 27.93
C ASP A 821 4.16 57.69 28.88
N GLU A 822 2.84 57.70 28.82
CA GLU A 822 1.96 56.78 29.53
C GLU A 822 0.97 56.17 28.53
N GLN A 823 1.28 54.95 28.09
CA GLN A 823 0.52 54.21 27.08
C GLN A 823 0.26 55.05 25.81
N PHE A 824 -1.01 55.32 25.50
CA PHE A 824 -1.43 56.06 24.32
C PHE A 824 -1.34 57.58 24.45
N ILE A 825 -0.91 58.12 25.59
CA ILE A 825 -0.83 59.55 25.87
C ILE A 825 0.61 59.97 26.17
N ARG A 826 1.09 61.01 25.48
CA ARG A 826 2.34 61.71 25.82
C ARG A 826 2.05 62.97 26.64
N LEU A 827 2.61 63.07 27.84
CA LEU A 827 2.54 64.24 28.70
C LEU A 827 3.75 65.14 28.47
N HIS A 828 3.49 66.40 28.11
CA HIS A 828 4.49 67.44 27.91
C HIS A 828 4.51 68.38 29.13
N LEU A 829 5.62 68.33 29.88
CA LEU A 829 5.84 69.09 31.12
C LEU A 829 6.63 70.38 30.91
N ALA A 830 7.13 70.65 29.70
CA ALA A 830 7.93 71.86 29.44
C ALA A 830 7.22 73.17 29.81
N PRO A 831 5.92 73.38 29.51
CA PRO A 831 5.19 74.58 29.93
C PRO A 831 5.17 74.72 31.45
N LEU A 832 4.90 73.62 32.17
CA LEU A 832 4.90 73.60 33.63
C LEU A 832 6.28 73.93 34.21
N ALA A 833 7.34 73.29 33.71
CA ALA A 833 8.70 73.51 34.18
C ALA A 833 9.13 74.97 33.98
N CYS A 834 8.81 75.58 32.84
CA CYS A 834 9.06 77.00 32.58
C CYS A 834 8.32 77.90 33.59
N THR A 835 7.02 77.67 33.83
CA THR A 835 6.25 78.49 34.79
C THR A 835 6.77 78.34 36.22
N VAL A 836 7.22 77.15 36.62
CA VAL A 836 7.84 76.93 37.94
C VAL A 836 9.16 77.69 38.06
N GLN A 837 10.01 77.66 37.02
CA GLN A 837 11.25 78.43 36.99
C GLN A 837 11.03 79.94 37.05
N GLU A 838 10.02 80.45 36.33
CA GLU A 838 9.63 81.87 36.40
C GLU A 838 9.16 82.24 37.81
N ASN A 839 8.39 81.38 38.47
CA ASN A 839 7.97 81.59 39.85
C ASN A 839 9.16 81.63 40.82
N ILE A 840 10.12 80.70 40.71
CA ILE A 840 11.35 80.70 41.50
C ILE A 840 12.14 81.99 41.29
N ARG A 841 12.31 82.41 40.02
CA ARG A 841 12.98 83.68 39.69
C ARG A 841 12.26 84.87 40.34
N GLY A 842 10.92 84.86 40.36
CA GLY A 842 10.12 85.85 41.08
C GLY A 842 10.41 85.89 42.59
N TRP A 843 10.48 84.73 43.25
CA TRP A 843 10.81 84.62 44.68
C TRP A 843 12.23 85.14 44.98
N VAL A 844 13.22 84.76 44.17
CA VAL A 844 14.62 85.22 44.30
C VAL A 844 14.73 86.75 44.14
N ILE A 845 14.00 87.34 43.19
CA ILE A 845 14.01 88.81 43.00
C ILE A 845 13.38 89.51 44.22
N SER A 846 12.27 88.99 44.75
CA SER A 846 11.63 89.57 45.93
C SER A 846 12.51 89.47 47.19
N LEU A 847 13.14 88.31 47.44
CA LEU A 847 14.12 88.16 48.52
C LEU A 847 15.31 89.10 48.36
N GLY A 848 15.82 89.24 47.14
CA GLY A 848 16.91 90.17 46.83
C GLY A 848 16.56 91.63 47.11
N LYS A 849 15.30 92.02 46.91
CA LYS A 849 14.83 93.38 47.28
C LYS A 849 14.80 93.57 48.79
N VAL A 850 14.26 92.63 49.55
CA VAL A 850 14.19 92.70 51.03
C VAL A 850 15.60 92.74 51.63
N LEU A 851 16.53 91.93 51.13
CA LEU A 851 17.94 91.96 51.54
C LEU A 851 18.57 93.34 51.25
N ASN A 852 18.33 93.89 50.07
CA ASN A 852 18.88 95.19 49.69
C ASN A 852 18.30 96.34 50.55
N GLU A 853 17.00 96.29 50.87
CA GLU A 853 16.37 97.26 51.78
C GLU A 853 16.94 97.16 53.20
N SER A 854 17.06 95.95 53.76
CA SER A 854 17.65 95.72 55.08
C SER A 854 19.13 96.15 55.13
N ALA A 855 19.95 95.78 54.14
CA ALA A 855 21.34 96.20 54.06
C ALA A 855 21.48 97.71 53.88
N ARG A 856 20.55 98.35 53.15
CA ARG A 856 20.53 99.81 52.99
C ARG A 856 20.18 100.51 54.31
N GLU A 857 19.24 99.97 55.08
CA GLU A 857 18.91 100.49 56.42
C GLU A 857 20.07 100.35 57.40
N GLU A 858 20.74 99.19 57.44
CA GLU A 858 21.95 98.98 58.25
C GLU A 858 23.11 99.89 57.82
N LEU A 859 23.32 100.08 56.52
CA LEU A 859 24.35 101.00 56.02
C LEU A 859 24.04 102.44 56.41
N PHE A 860 22.77 102.86 56.35
CA PHE A 860 22.37 104.19 56.82
C PHE A 860 22.45 104.34 58.33
N SER A 861 22.21 103.30 59.13
CA SER A 861 22.41 103.34 60.58
C SER A 861 23.90 103.42 60.93
N LEU A 862 24.75 102.60 60.31
CA LEU A 862 26.21 102.67 60.43
C LEU A 862 26.75 104.02 59.98
N GLN A 863 26.26 104.57 58.86
CA GLN A 863 26.68 105.89 58.38
C GLN A 863 26.30 107.00 59.38
N LYS A 864 25.13 106.89 60.02
CA LYS A 864 24.73 107.80 61.11
C LYS A 864 25.58 107.61 62.35
N GLU A 865 25.90 106.38 62.75
CA GLU A 865 26.77 106.09 63.91
C GLU A 865 28.20 106.58 63.67
N ILE A 866 28.75 106.40 62.47
CA ILE A 866 30.08 106.93 62.09
C ILE A 866 30.04 108.47 62.02
N GLN A 867 28.97 109.08 61.50
CA GLN A 867 28.81 110.54 61.50
C GLN A 867 28.70 111.12 62.92
N VAL A 868 28.07 110.40 63.85
CA VAL A 868 27.97 110.83 65.27
C VAL A 868 29.26 110.56 66.03
N GLY A 869 29.93 109.42 65.78
CA GLY A 869 31.24 109.09 66.38
C GLY A 869 32.38 109.98 65.88
N GLY A 870 32.29 110.49 64.65
CA GLY A 870 33.21 111.47 64.08
C GLY A 870 33.13 112.88 64.68
N PHE A 871 32.23 113.11 65.64
CA PHE A 871 32.16 114.35 66.44
C PHE A 871 32.78 114.23 67.84
N ILE A 872 33.45 113.10 68.16
CA ILE A 872 34.31 112.96 69.34
C ILE A 872 35.69 112.45 68.91
N LEU A 873 36.47 113.32 68.28
CA LEU A 873 37.94 113.38 68.34
C LEU A 873 38.44 114.73 67.87
#